data_AF-A0A837NMY1-F1
#
_entry.id   AF-A0A837NMY1-F1
#
_cell.length_a   1.000
_cell.length_b   1.000
_cell.length_c   1.000
_cell.angle_alpha   90.00
_cell.angle_beta   90.00
_cell.angle_gamma   90.00
#
_symmetry.space_group_name_H-M   'P 1'
#
loop_
_entity.id
_entity.type
_entity.pdbx_description
1 polymer ?
#
loop_
_entity_poly.entity_id
_entity_poly.type
_entity_poly.pdbx_seq_one_letter_code
_entity_poly.pdbx_strand_id
1 'polypeptide(L)'
;MFRFYRKQKFKRLQNTLMLAFLVLSITPVTLIAIFFLQSHSQDLQEQSTSHLVSVRDTKQQQIVDYLQAQESQVMGFVRSELANASGGRFYGLINAFQRLGLDIDEARSNAQQRYIQGSGDQIKTSILPESSSFIGSERYRLLHKRYHNSYQELLKRSDFDDILLVDINGNVAYSIFKRDDYGTNLLTGKYKDSNLGVTFQRLAKDVKDKRKSNEDYTPVIVSDFKDENGKQTAWLGAPIVQQGYLHSYAMFRLPINGITKLIADLNKSSNIQTLLVGDDHLPRSLAHSQESINLSLDVVDKALAGETAVGTFNNTQDQAIIAAYTPIELKYATWALVVELPEKEAFARIHQLEKIFVIVMLTAIILVFVASHYLSNFITSPLLKLTWAAEKVSAGDLDETMINTERKDEIGRLAVSFERMQRSIREKMQLIKSQNGELEDNLKTIQKQNEELQLANKLKDEFLATTSHELRTPLHGMVGIAEALISGANGPIPANQKYQLDIIINSGQRLATLVDDLLDYHKMRYGSLDIKKSAVDLSAATSLVLELSHHLLGNKPIRIINQVPSDLGLVSSDPQRLEQVMYNLVGNAIKYTSEGKIVISASVIDDNIRVQVVDTGQGIPAEYLEHIFEPLIQAGQDASSYRQGAGLGLSISRQLIELMGGSLYVSSQPMLGTTFSFTLPLATQEELDCYSESGSYSHFQAPDLIDNSQQENSVISENPDGPLLVIADDEPVNLRVLDSFLKLEGYRVRTACDGPETIELIEKEKPELLLLDIMMPGMSGYQVCEALRKQYDHAQLPIIMLTALNQAEDRVRGFEAGANDYLSKPFNKQELAARITAHLSASKAEQRRLENDQLQLELKHRAMVEANLLETQGRLLEQLESAPEAIICIRDDQRIRFANEAAAKLFRRGQEQLKRSMADEIIAPKYLKVEQAHYCGDIDIYIDDTRQRIPSDILKLPEGSGLDTMYIFNVGGGVNSNRVNNLETAVEALSSYAFEGDKDKLQQLKELGGEFTRLADKATGEGKNKQELMREVLVDVMTNAIIYWESVTGETKFAFAEKSGLWRVYLDRSTLQTRTLDKYLRVETLPKTPRWRTVLSSIEFILEHCKEQTPERTHIEMLRDKLQKLLTS
;
A
#
# COMPACT_ATOMS: atom_id res chain seq x y z
N MET A 1 11.51 52.75 61.73
CA MET A 1 10.41 52.83 60.75
C MET A 1 10.86 52.56 59.30
N PHE A 2 12.04 53.04 58.85
CA PHE A 2 12.55 52.84 57.48
C PHE A 2 12.91 51.40 57.05
N ARG A 3 13.31 50.50 57.98
CA ARG A 3 13.64 49.09 57.66
C ARG A 3 12.43 48.26 57.21
N PHE A 4 11.23 48.57 57.71
CA PHE A 4 10.00 47.85 57.34
C PHE A 4 9.49 48.28 55.95
N TYR A 5 9.66 49.56 55.59
CA TYR A 5 9.19 50.12 54.32
C TYR A 5 9.95 49.58 53.09
N ARG A 6 11.26 49.28 53.23
CA ARG A 6 12.08 48.69 52.15
C ARG A 6 11.72 47.23 51.87
N LYS A 7 11.45 46.41 52.90
CA LYS A 7 11.04 44.99 52.71
C LYS A 7 9.75 44.83 51.87
N GLN A 8 8.87 45.84 51.89
CA GLN A 8 7.61 45.86 51.13
C GLN A 8 7.77 46.17 49.64
N LYS A 9 8.64 47.10 49.25
CA LYS A 9 8.85 47.46 47.83
C LYS A 9 9.51 46.35 47.01
N PHE A 10 10.36 45.52 47.62
CA PHE A 10 11.11 44.48 46.89
C PHE A 10 10.37 43.15 46.76
N LYS A 11 9.52 42.79 47.75
CA LYS A 11 8.50 41.75 47.53
C LYS A 11 7.61 42.09 46.34
N ARG A 12 7.39 43.39 46.07
CA ARG A 12 6.65 43.85 44.91
C ARG A 12 7.35 43.43 43.62
N LEU A 13 8.65 43.71 43.43
CA LEU A 13 9.40 43.36 42.21
C LEU A 13 9.41 41.85 41.93
N GLN A 14 9.68 41.04 42.95
CA GLN A 14 9.65 39.58 42.85
C GLN A 14 8.25 39.09 42.44
N ASN A 15 7.21 39.66 43.04
CA ASN A 15 5.83 39.36 42.68
C ASN A 15 5.46 39.84 41.27
N THR A 16 5.98 40.98 40.80
CA THR A 16 5.72 41.46 39.43
C THR A 16 6.40 40.59 38.38
N LEU A 17 7.66 40.19 38.60
CA LEU A 17 8.38 39.28 37.69
C LEU A 17 7.73 37.90 37.67
N MET A 18 7.33 37.39 38.84
CA MET A 18 6.58 36.14 38.93
C MET A 18 5.25 36.24 38.17
N LEU A 19 4.50 37.33 38.34
CA LEU A 19 3.24 37.56 37.63
C LEU A 19 3.47 37.65 36.11
N ALA A 20 4.51 38.36 35.67
CA ALA A 20 4.83 38.53 34.25
C ALA A 20 5.17 37.18 33.59
N PHE A 21 6.03 36.37 34.19
CA PHE A 21 6.33 35.01 33.68
C PHE A 21 5.09 34.13 33.67
N LEU A 22 4.28 34.18 34.73
CA LEU A 22 3.08 33.38 34.84
C LEU A 22 2.05 33.76 33.77
N VAL A 23 1.84 35.05 33.50
CA VAL A 23 0.94 35.51 32.42
C VAL A 23 1.49 35.10 31.04
N LEU A 24 2.79 35.30 30.79
CA LEU A 24 3.40 34.99 29.50
C LEU A 24 3.40 33.48 29.20
N SER A 25 3.49 32.64 30.24
CA SER A 25 3.53 31.18 30.09
C SER A 25 2.16 30.52 30.14
N ILE A 26 1.23 30.99 30.97
CA ILE A 26 -0.11 30.37 31.09
C ILE A 26 -1.01 30.75 29.92
N THR A 27 -0.96 31.99 29.43
CA THR A 27 -1.90 32.44 28.38
C THR A 27 -1.81 31.60 27.10
N PRO A 28 -0.63 31.31 26.50
CA PRO A 28 -0.57 30.51 25.27
C PRO A 28 -1.00 29.06 25.53
N VAL A 29 -0.58 28.48 26.67
CA VAL A 29 -0.92 27.11 27.06
C VAL A 29 -2.42 26.94 27.22
N THR A 30 -3.10 27.88 27.89
CA THR A 30 -4.56 27.85 28.05
C THR A 30 -5.30 27.97 26.73
N LEU A 31 -4.81 28.80 25.80
CA LEU A 31 -5.47 29.08 24.54
C LEU A 31 -5.34 27.89 23.57
N ILE A 32 -4.13 27.32 23.47
CA ILE A 32 -3.88 26.06 22.74
C ILE A 32 -4.72 24.93 23.33
N ALA A 33 -4.79 24.86 24.67
CA ALA A 33 -5.51 23.82 25.37
C ALA A 33 -7.02 23.85 25.09
N ILE A 34 -7.64 25.03 25.15
CA ILE A 34 -9.07 25.21 24.83
C ILE A 34 -9.35 24.83 23.37
N PHE A 35 -8.51 25.30 22.45
CA PHE A 35 -8.66 24.99 21.03
C PHE A 35 -8.54 23.49 20.74
N PHE A 36 -7.54 22.83 21.34
CA PHE A 36 -7.34 21.39 21.19
C PHE A 36 -8.54 20.58 21.73
N LEU A 37 -9.04 20.94 22.92
CA LEU A 37 -10.19 20.27 23.52
C LEU A 37 -11.44 20.43 22.65
N GLN A 38 -11.69 21.65 22.13
CA GLN A 38 -12.85 21.94 21.28
C GLN A 38 -12.77 21.20 19.94
N SER A 39 -11.61 21.23 19.27
CA SER A 39 -11.41 20.53 18.00
C SER A 39 -11.59 19.02 18.15
N HIS A 40 -10.94 18.42 19.15
CA HIS A 40 -10.95 16.97 19.30
C HIS A 40 -12.29 16.43 19.83
N SER A 41 -13.01 17.21 20.65
CA SER A 41 -14.37 16.87 21.05
C SER A 41 -15.32 16.85 19.84
N GLN A 42 -15.16 17.78 18.90
CA GLN A 42 -15.97 17.81 17.68
C GLN A 42 -15.66 16.62 16.77
N ASP A 43 -14.39 16.30 16.56
CA ASP A 43 -13.97 15.13 15.77
C ASP A 43 -14.52 13.82 16.35
N LEU A 44 -14.43 13.64 17.67
CA LEU A 44 -14.93 12.44 18.34
C LEU A 44 -16.46 12.34 18.27
N GLN A 45 -17.17 13.47 18.29
CA GLN A 45 -18.62 13.51 18.10
C GLN A 45 -19.03 13.13 16.67
N GLU A 46 -18.32 13.63 15.66
CA GLU A 46 -18.53 13.25 14.25
C GLU A 46 -18.20 11.77 14.01
N GLN A 47 -17.15 11.23 14.64
CA GLN A 47 -16.82 9.81 14.57
C GLN A 47 -17.91 8.94 15.20
N SER A 48 -18.44 9.30 16.37
CA SER A 48 -19.48 8.53 17.05
C SER A 48 -20.79 8.51 16.26
N THR A 49 -21.19 9.65 15.69
CA THR A 49 -22.41 9.74 14.86
C THR A 49 -22.25 8.99 13.55
N SER A 50 -21.08 9.11 12.89
CA SER A 50 -20.76 8.36 11.66
C SER A 50 -20.74 6.85 11.88
N HIS A 51 -20.22 6.40 13.03
CA HIS A 51 -20.23 4.99 13.40
C HIS A 51 -21.65 4.44 13.55
N LEU A 52 -22.55 5.18 14.21
CA LEU A 52 -23.96 4.78 14.34
C LEU A 52 -24.70 4.73 13.00
N VAL A 53 -24.44 5.70 12.11
CA VAL A 53 -24.97 5.69 10.73
C VAL A 53 -24.51 4.44 9.98
N SER A 54 -23.23 4.11 10.06
CA SER A 54 -22.66 2.90 9.43
C SER A 54 -23.29 1.61 9.95
N VAL A 55 -23.48 1.50 11.27
CA VAL A 55 -24.15 0.34 11.89
C VAL A 55 -25.60 0.25 11.42
N ARG A 56 -26.35 1.36 11.43
CA ARG A 56 -27.73 1.41 10.94
C ARG A 56 -27.84 0.96 9.49
N ASP A 57 -27.03 1.52 8.59
CA ASP A 57 -27.10 1.22 7.15
C ASP A 57 -26.72 -0.24 6.89
N THR A 58 -25.71 -0.76 7.61
CA THR A 58 -25.32 -2.17 7.53
C THR A 58 -26.45 -3.09 7.98
N LYS A 59 -27.11 -2.78 9.11
CA LYS A 59 -28.23 -3.57 9.64
C LYS A 59 -29.45 -3.49 8.72
N GLN A 60 -29.75 -2.31 8.18
CA GLN A 60 -30.82 -2.13 7.19
C GLN A 60 -30.60 -3.03 5.99
N GLN A 61 -29.41 -2.99 5.40
CA GLN A 61 -29.07 -3.82 4.24
C GLN A 61 -29.16 -5.31 4.57
N GLN A 62 -28.63 -5.75 5.72
CA GLN A 62 -28.71 -7.15 6.15
C GLN A 62 -30.16 -7.65 6.28
N ILE A 63 -31.07 -6.83 6.83
CA ILE A 63 -32.48 -7.19 6.98
C ILE A 63 -33.17 -7.28 5.61
N VAL A 64 -32.91 -6.31 4.72
CA VAL A 64 -33.48 -6.30 3.37
C VAL A 64 -32.99 -7.50 2.57
N ASP A 65 -31.68 -7.76 2.56
CA ASP A 65 -31.08 -8.89 1.86
C ASP A 65 -31.61 -10.23 2.39
N TYR A 66 -31.79 -10.33 3.71
CA TYR A 66 -32.38 -11.49 4.35
C TYR A 66 -33.80 -11.77 3.83
N LEU A 67 -34.67 -10.76 3.85
CA LEU A 67 -36.05 -10.91 3.38
C LEU A 67 -36.09 -11.24 1.88
N GLN A 68 -35.26 -10.61 1.06
CA GLN A 68 -35.14 -10.93 -0.36
C GLN A 68 -34.66 -12.36 -0.61
N ALA A 69 -33.72 -12.86 0.20
CA ALA A 69 -33.28 -14.25 0.14
C ALA A 69 -34.42 -15.22 0.46
N GLN A 70 -35.24 -14.93 1.48
CA GLN A 70 -36.43 -15.73 1.80
C GLN A 70 -37.45 -15.70 0.66
N GLU A 71 -37.71 -14.54 0.04
CA GLU A 71 -38.58 -14.43 -1.14
C GLU A 71 -38.05 -15.26 -2.32
N SER A 72 -36.74 -15.20 -2.58
CA SER A 72 -36.09 -15.98 -3.64
C SER A 72 -36.20 -17.49 -3.42
N GLN A 73 -36.08 -17.96 -2.17
CA GLN A 73 -36.30 -19.37 -1.83
C GLN A 73 -37.74 -19.81 -2.10
N VAL A 74 -38.73 -19.00 -1.71
CA VAL A 74 -40.15 -19.26 -2.00
C VAL A 74 -40.41 -19.30 -3.50
N MET A 75 -39.81 -18.38 -4.27
CA MET A 75 -39.88 -18.37 -5.74
C MET A 75 -39.26 -19.61 -6.38
N GLY A 76 -38.08 -20.02 -5.90
CA GLY A 76 -37.40 -21.23 -6.35
C GLY A 76 -38.26 -22.47 -6.09
N PHE A 77 -38.93 -22.54 -4.93
CA PHE A 77 -39.84 -23.63 -4.63
C PHE A 77 -41.04 -23.66 -5.58
N VAL A 78 -41.80 -22.57 -5.73
CA VAL A 78 -43.05 -22.59 -6.54
C VAL A 78 -42.80 -22.84 -8.02
N ARG A 79 -41.57 -22.63 -8.50
CA ARG A 79 -41.14 -22.95 -9.87
C ARG A 79 -40.53 -24.35 -10.03
N SER A 80 -40.33 -25.08 -8.93
CA SER A 80 -39.74 -26.42 -8.95
C SER A 80 -40.72 -27.48 -9.45
N GLU A 81 -40.17 -28.56 -10.02
CA GLU A 81 -40.93 -29.78 -10.35
C GLU A 81 -41.66 -30.36 -9.14
N LEU A 82 -41.07 -30.24 -7.94
CA LEU A 82 -41.69 -30.69 -6.71
C LEU A 82 -43.00 -29.95 -6.46
N ALA A 83 -43.01 -28.61 -6.52
CA ALA A 83 -44.22 -27.80 -6.32
C ALA A 83 -45.26 -28.04 -7.43
N ASN A 84 -44.83 -28.16 -8.69
CA ASN A 84 -45.72 -28.47 -9.80
C ASN A 84 -46.41 -29.84 -9.64
N ALA A 85 -45.65 -30.88 -9.30
CA ALA A 85 -46.18 -32.24 -9.15
C ALA A 85 -47.08 -32.40 -7.92
N SER A 86 -46.74 -31.73 -6.81
CA SER A 86 -47.45 -31.87 -5.53
C SER A 86 -48.62 -30.89 -5.36
N GLY A 87 -48.48 -29.65 -5.86
CA GLY A 87 -49.50 -28.60 -5.84
C GLY A 87 -50.48 -28.68 -7.01
N GLY A 88 -50.29 -29.60 -7.95
CA GLY A 88 -51.12 -29.77 -9.14
C GLY A 88 -52.58 -30.10 -8.82
N ARG A 89 -53.51 -29.35 -9.44
CA ARG A 89 -54.96 -29.47 -9.24
C ARG A 89 -55.58 -30.80 -9.71
N PHE A 90 -54.90 -31.55 -10.58
CA PHE A 90 -55.43 -32.78 -11.19
C PHE A 90 -54.82 -34.07 -10.61
N TYR A 91 -53.54 -34.05 -10.22
CA TYR A 91 -52.79 -35.26 -9.82
C TYR A 91 -52.05 -35.13 -8.47
N GLY A 92 -52.01 -33.94 -7.87
CA GLY A 92 -51.27 -33.65 -6.64
C GLY A 92 -52.09 -33.78 -5.35
N LEU A 93 -51.50 -33.32 -4.25
CA LEU A 93 -52.08 -33.32 -2.91
C LEU A 93 -53.38 -32.51 -2.84
N ILE A 94 -53.48 -31.42 -3.60
CA ILE A 94 -54.70 -30.60 -3.70
C ILE A 94 -55.89 -31.43 -4.20
N ASN A 95 -55.72 -32.20 -5.28
CA ASN A 95 -56.79 -33.04 -5.82
C ASN A 95 -57.16 -34.16 -4.86
N ALA A 96 -56.16 -34.81 -4.27
CA ALA A 96 -56.38 -35.91 -3.36
C ALA A 96 -57.09 -35.47 -2.07
N PHE A 97 -56.82 -34.26 -1.60
CA PHE A 97 -57.49 -33.67 -0.44
C PHE A 97 -59.00 -33.57 -0.65
N GLN A 98 -59.44 -33.09 -1.83
CA GLN A 98 -60.86 -32.98 -2.16
C GLN A 98 -61.60 -34.32 -2.21
N ARG A 99 -60.86 -35.44 -2.30
CA ARG A 99 -61.43 -36.81 -2.32
C ARG A 99 -61.44 -37.46 -0.94
N LEU A 100 -61.05 -36.77 0.12
CA LEU A 100 -61.08 -37.30 1.49
C LEU A 100 -62.51 -37.46 2.04
N GLY A 101 -63.50 -36.81 1.43
CA GLY A 101 -64.92 -36.94 1.75
C GLY A 101 -65.78 -36.87 0.48
N LEU A 102 -67.10 -36.98 0.63
CA LEU A 102 -68.06 -36.85 -0.47
C LEU A 102 -68.21 -35.38 -0.92
N ASP A 103 -68.03 -34.46 0.02
CA ASP A 103 -67.95 -33.02 -0.23
C ASP A 103 -66.72 -32.41 0.47
N ILE A 104 -66.53 -31.10 0.26
CA ILE A 104 -65.37 -30.38 0.80
C ILE A 104 -65.42 -30.22 2.32
N ASP A 105 -66.60 -30.20 2.92
CA ASP A 105 -66.77 -30.04 4.37
C ASP A 105 -66.42 -31.34 5.09
N GLU A 106 -66.88 -32.46 4.54
CA GLU A 106 -66.51 -33.81 4.97
C GLU A 106 -65.01 -34.07 4.73
N ALA A 107 -64.46 -33.63 3.59
CA ALA A 107 -63.02 -33.75 3.31
C ALA A 107 -62.17 -33.00 4.35
N ARG A 108 -62.57 -31.78 4.74
CA ARG A 108 -61.92 -31.00 5.81
C ARG A 108 -61.99 -31.71 7.16
N SER A 109 -63.17 -32.21 7.53
CA SER A 109 -63.37 -32.96 8.78
C SER A 109 -62.52 -34.23 8.82
N ASN A 110 -62.55 -35.03 7.76
CA ASN A 110 -61.80 -36.27 7.65
C ASN A 110 -60.28 -36.02 7.68
N ALA A 111 -59.81 -34.94 7.05
CA ALA A 111 -58.41 -34.53 7.11
C ALA A 111 -57.95 -34.21 8.54
N GLN A 112 -58.73 -33.42 9.28
CA GLN A 112 -58.43 -33.02 10.65
C GLN A 112 -58.47 -34.18 11.64
N GLN A 113 -59.38 -35.15 11.44
CA GLN A 113 -59.49 -36.33 12.31
C GLN A 113 -58.39 -37.36 12.04
N ARG A 114 -57.86 -37.40 10.81
CA ARG A 114 -56.91 -38.43 10.38
C ARG A 114 -55.55 -38.31 11.02
N TYR A 115 -54.99 -37.12 11.18
CA TYR A 115 -53.61 -36.93 11.68
C TYR A 115 -53.59 -36.45 13.14
N ILE A 116 -52.54 -36.84 13.87
CA ILE A 116 -52.28 -36.24 15.18
C ILE A 116 -51.77 -34.82 14.94
N GLN A 117 -52.37 -33.84 15.60
CA GLN A 117 -51.99 -32.43 15.41
C GLN A 117 -50.52 -32.22 15.80
N GLY A 118 -49.75 -31.59 14.92
CA GLY A 118 -48.32 -31.32 15.15
C GLY A 118 -47.38 -32.49 14.87
N SER A 119 -47.89 -33.71 14.61
CA SER A 119 -47.05 -34.88 14.35
C SER A 119 -46.50 -34.94 12.92
N GLY A 120 -47.11 -34.20 11.99
CA GLY A 120 -46.79 -34.20 10.57
C GLY A 120 -47.26 -35.42 9.78
N ASP A 121 -47.00 -36.64 10.26
CA ASP A 121 -47.27 -37.89 9.54
C ASP A 121 -48.03 -38.99 10.34
N GLN A 122 -48.01 -38.93 11.68
CA GLN A 122 -48.72 -39.91 12.52
C GLN A 122 -50.25 -39.83 12.36
N ILE A 123 -50.88 -40.99 12.19
CA ILE A 123 -52.32 -41.12 11.90
C ILE A 123 -53.06 -41.54 13.18
N LYS A 124 -54.18 -40.88 13.47
CA LYS A 124 -55.07 -41.13 14.62
C LYS A 124 -56.18 -42.14 14.32
N THR A 125 -56.67 -42.19 13.07
CA THR A 125 -57.79 -43.05 12.67
C THR A 125 -57.50 -43.78 11.35
N SER A 126 -57.69 -45.10 11.32
CA SER A 126 -57.70 -45.88 10.07
C SER A 126 -59.11 -45.92 9.48
N ILE A 127 -59.22 -45.78 8.17
CA ILE A 127 -60.49 -45.90 7.45
C ILE A 127 -60.60 -47.34 6.94
N LEU A 128 -61.74 -48.00 7.20
CA LEU A 128 -62.00 -49.36 6.74
C LEU A 128 -62.15 -49.41 5.21
N PRO A 129 -61.72 -50.51 4.55
CA PRO A 129 -61.85 -50.67 3.10
C PRO A 129 -63.26 -50.51 2.54
N GLU A 130 -64.28 -50.75 3.36
CA GLU A 130 -65.71 -50.69 3.02
C GLU A 130 -66.28 -49.26 3.01
N SER A 131 -65.53 -48.27 3.53
CA SER A 131 -65.96 -46.87 3.56
C SER A 131 -65.90 -46.24 2.17
N SER A 132 -66.90 -45.42 1.83
CA SER A 132 -66.95 -44.66 0.58
C SER A 132 -65.76 -43.70 0.39
N SER A 133 -65.11 -43.27 1.47
CA SER A 133 -63.94 -42.38 1.44
C SER A 133 -62.58 -43.11 1.41
N PHE A 134 -62.57 -44.45 1.47
CA PHE A 134 -61.35 -45.26 1.57
C PHE A 134 -60.35 -45.00 0.43
N ILE A 135 -60.83 -45.04 -0.82
CA ILE A 135 -59.98 -44.86 -2.02
C ILE A 135 -59.31 -43.47 -2.02
N GLY A 136 -60.07 -42.42 -1.70
CA GLY A 136 -59.56 -41.06 -1.63
C GLY A 136 -58.53 -40.90 -0.51
N SER A 137 -58.81 -41.52 0.64
CA SER A 137 -57.92 -41.52 1.80
C SER A 137 -56.59 -42.23 1.57
N GLU A 138 -56.62 -43.39 0.88
CA GLU A 138 -55.40 -44.11 0.51
C GLU A 138 -54.61 -43.35 -0.55
N ARG A 139 -55.28 -42.73 -1.53
CA ARG A 139 -54.62 -41.87 -2.52
C ARG A 139 -53.92 -40.69 -1.86
N TYR A 140 -54.57 -40.01 -0.91
CA TYR A 140 -53.95 -38.93 -0.16
C TYR A 140 -52.75 -39.43 0.67
N ARG A 141 -52.87 -40.59 1.33
CA ARG A 141 -51.78 -41.19 2.11
C ARG A 141 -50.55 -41.48 1.27
N LEU A 142 -50.73 -42.03 0.07
CA LEU A 142 -49.62 -42.34 -0.84
C LEU A 142 -48.92 -41.07 -1.34
N LEU A 143 -49.68 -40.05 -1.74
CA LEU A 143 -49.11 -38.77 -2.16
C LEU A 143 -48.44 -38.03 -1.00
N HIS A 144 -49.04 -38.07 0.19
CA HIS A 144 -48.43 -37.55 1.40
C HIS A 144 -47.09 -38.22 1.65
N LYS A 145 -47.04 -39.55 1.67
CA LYS A 145 -45.79 -40.31 1.87
C LYS A 145 -44.74 -39.99 0.79
N ARG A 146 -45.18 -39.78 -0.47
CA ARG A 146 -44.29 -39.46 -1.59
C ARG A 146 -43.60 -38.11 -1.43
N TYR A 147 -44.33 -37.06 -1.05
CA TYR A 147 -43.81 -35.69 -1.07
C TYR A 147 -43.37 -35.15 0.31
N HIS A 148 -43.89 -35.70 1.41
CA HIS A 148 -43.64 -35.16 2.75
C HIS A 148 -42.16 -35.17 3.14
N ASN A 149 -41.42 -36.22 2.80
CA ASN A 149 -39.98 -36.29 3.10
C ASN A 149 -39.19 -35.20 2.35
N SER A 150 -39.52 -34.94 1.08
CA SER A 150 -38.87 -33.88 0.28
C SER A 150 -39.13 -32.49 0.86
N TYR A 151 -40.33 -32.24 1.38
CA TYR A 151 -40.63 -30.97 2.06
C TYR A 151 -39.93 -30.84 3.42
N GLN A 152 -39.80 -31.93 4.19
CA GLN A 152 -39.02 -31.93 5.42
C GLN A 152 -37.54 -31.63 5.15
N GLU A 153 -36.96 -32.23 4.11
CA GLU A 153 -35.58 -31.94 3.69
C GLU A 153 -35.39 -30.49 3.22
N LEU A 154 -36.38 -29.93 2.52
CA LEU A 154 -36.37 -28.51 2.14
C LEU A 154 -36.34 -27.62 3.39
N LEU A 155 -37.21 -27.88 4.37
CA LEU A 155 -37.29 -27.08 5.59
C LEU A 155 -36.05 -27.17 6.46
N LYS A 156 -35.39 -28.33 6.55
CA LYS A 156 -34.15 -28.50 7.33
C LYS A 156 -33.03 -27.54 6.91
N ARG A 157 -33.06 -27.06 5.66
CA ARG A 157 -32.05 -26.17 5.07
C ARG A 157 -32.54 -24.73 4.92
N SER A 158 -33.75 -24.43 5.38
CA SER A 158 -34.37 -23.10 5.27
C SER A 158 -34.67 -22.52 6.64
N ASP A 159 -34.92 -21.22 6.72
CA ASP A 159 -35.39 -20.59 7.96
C ASP A 159 -36.88 -20.78 8.21
N PHE A 160 -37.63 -21.31 7.23
CA PHE A 160 -39.05 -21.59 7.37
C PHE A 160 -39.29 -22.81 8.27
N ASP A 161 -40.40 -22.80 9.01
CA ASP A 161 -40.80 -23.90 9.88
C ASP A 161 -42.15 -24.55 9.48
N ASP A 162 -42.80 -24.09 8.42
CA ASP A 162 -43.90 -24.80 7.74
C ASP A 162 -43.97 -24.45 6.25
N ILE A 163 -44.60 -25.36 5.51
CA ILE A 163 -45.10 -25.13 4.15
C ILE A 163 -46.54 -25.64 4.09
N LEU A 164 -47.43 -24.76 3.64
CA LEU A 164 -48.82 -25.08 3.36
C LEU A 164 -49.06 -25.08 1.85
N LEU A 165 -49.83 -26.05 1.38
CA LEU A 165 -50.44 -25.96 0.05
C LEU A 165 -51.91 -25.60 0.20
N VAL A 166 -52.28 -24.48 -0.42
CA VAL A 166 -53.63 -23.92 -0.35
C VAL A 166 -54.25 -23.96 -1.74
N ASP A 167 -55.44 -24.54 -1.85
CA ASP A 167 -56.16 -24.55 -3.12
C ASP A 167 -56.67 -23.14 -3.51
N ILE A 168 -57.15 -23.00 -4.75
CA ILE A 168 -57.65 -21.71 -5.26
C ILE A 168 -58.88 -21.17 -4.51
N ASN A 169 -59.56 -22.00 -3.72
CA ASN A 169 -60.72 -21.65 -2.90
C ASN A 169 -60.33 -21.39 -1.43
N GLY A 170 -59.03 -21.42 -1.11
CA GLY A 170 -58.50 -21.15 0.23
C GLY A 170 -58.45 -22.36 1.17
N ASN A 171 -58.70 -23.59 0.70
CA ASN A 171 -58.61 -24.77 1.56
C ASN A 171 -57.14 -25.17 1.78
N VAL A 172 -56.74 -25.34 3.04
CA VAL A 172 -55.39 -25.82 3.40
C VAL A 172 -55.34 -27.34 3.22
N ALA A 173 -54.98 -27.75 2.00
CA ALA A 173 -54.98 -29.15 1.57
C ALA A 173 -53.74 -29.92 2.04
N TYR A 174 -52.68 -29.21 2.44
CA TYR A 174 -51.47 -29.79 3.00
C TYR A 174 -50.80 -28.82 3.99
N SER A 175 -50.20 -29.37 5.04
CA SER A 175 -49.30 -28.72 6.00
C SER A 175 -48.21 -29.72 6.34
N ILE A 176 -46.97 -29.30 6.60
CA ILE A 176 -45.93 -30.26 6.99
C ILE A 176 -46.24 -30.83 8.36
N PHE A 177 -46.49 -29.99 9.35
CA PHE A 177 -46.70 -30.43 10.73
C PHE A 177 -48.15 -30.77 11.08
N LYS A 178 -49.11 -30.56 10.16
CA LYS A 178 -50.55 -30.77 10.43
C LYS A 178 -50.99 -30.00 11.67
N ARG A 179 -50.67 -28.71 11.71
CA ARG A 179 -51.12 -27.83 12.80
C ARG A 179 -52.63 -27.57 12.65
N ASP A 180 -53.21 -26.76 13.51
CA ASP A 180 -54.66 -26.49 13.53
C ASP A 180 -55.17 -25.73 12.28
N ASP A 181 -54.26 -25.21 11.45
CA ASP A 181 -54.54 -24.65 10.13
C ASP A 181 -54.85 -25.72 9.06
N TYR A 182 -54.36 -26.94 9.21
CA TYR A 182 -54.59 -28.03 8.26
C TYR A 182 -56.07 -28.43 8.18
N GLY A 183 -56.57 -28.60 6.95
CA GLY A 183 -57.97 -28.92 6.72
C GLY A 183 -58.94 -27.78 7.04
N THR A 184 -58.45 -26.53 7.17
CA THR A 184 -59.30 -25.34 7.32
C THR A 184 -59.43 -24.56 6.01
N ASN A 185 -60.15 -23.44 6.03
CA ASN A 185 -60.25 -22.53 4.89
C ASN A 185 -59.77 -21.12 5.30
N LEU A 186 -59.02 -20.46 4.43
CA LEU A 186 -58.40 -19.15 4.67
C LEU A 186 -59.28 -17.97 4.23
N LEU A 187 -60.35 -18.24 3.49
CA LEU A 187 -61.36 -17.24 3.10
C LEU A 187 -62.58 -17.28 4.03
N THR A 188 -62.80 -18.40 4.73
CA THR A 188 -63.96 -18.68 5.58
C THR A 188 -63.56 -19.50 6.81
N GLY A 189 -64.19 -19.26 7.96
CA GLY A 189 -63.87 -19.99 9.21
C GLY A 189 -62.77 -19.33 10.04
N LYS A 190 -62.12 -20.10 10.93
CA LYS A 190 -61.26 -19.60 12.03
C LYS A 190 -60.08 -18.73 11.58
N TYR A 191 -59.47 -19.03 10.43
CA TYR A 191 -58.25 -18.33 9.96
C TYR A 191 -58.51 -17.18 9.01
N LYS A 192 -59.76 -16.84 8.72
CA LYS A 192 -60.10 -15.77 7.77
C LYS A 192 -59.43 -14.43 8.12
N ASP A 193 -59.47 -14.07 9.41
CA ASP A 193 -58.97 -12.79 9.91
C ASP A 193 -57.58 -12.92 10.56
N SER A 194 -56.95 -14.10 10.48
CA SER A 194 -55.59 -14.31 10.99
C SER A 194 -54.53 -13.73 10.05
N ASN A 195 -53.27 -13.70 10.49
CA ASN A 195 -52.17 -13.20 9.66
C ASN A 195 -52.04 -14.02 8.36
N LEU A 196 -52.15 -15.35 8.47
CA LEU A 196 -52.18 -16.27 7.33
C LEU A 196 -53.34 -15.98 6.35
N GLY A 197 -54.57 -15.84 6.85
CA GLY A 197 -55.74 -15.63 6.00
C GLY A 197 -55.74 -14.29 5.27
N VAL A 198 -55.39 -13.20 5.96
CA VAL A 198 -55.27 -11.87 5.36
C VAL A 198 -54.17 -11.86 4.28
N THR A 199 -53.04 -12.53 4.53
CA THR A 199 -51.94 -12.63 3.56
C THR A 199 -52.36 -13.42 2.32
N PHE A 200 -53.05 -14.55 2.51
CA PHE A 200 -53.61 -15.33 1.40
C PHE A 200 -54.63 -14.52 0.60
N GLN A 201 -55.54 -13.78 1.25
CA GLN A 201 -56.52 -12.93 0.55
C GLN A 201 -55.86 -11.84 -0.30
N ARG A 202 -54.80 -11.19 0.23
CA ARG A 202 -54.01 -10.20 -0.53
C ARG A 202 -53.34 -10.84 -1.74
N LEU A 203 -52.72 -12.00 -1.56
CA LEU A 203 -52.07 -12.75 -2.65
C LEU A 203 -53.06 -13.20 -3.71
N ALA A 204 -54.15 -13.84 -3.30
CA ALA A 204 -55.18 -14.33 -4.20
C ALA A 204 -55.79 -13.17 -5.01
N LYS A 205 -56.01 -12.01 -4.39
CA LYS A 205 -56.49 -10.79 -5.06
C LYS A 205 -55.46 -10.23 -6.07
N ASP A 206 -54.21 -10.01 -5.66
CA ASP A 206 -53.14 -9.47 -6.53
C ASP A 206 -52.91 -10.37 -7.76
N VAL A 207 -52.89 -11.70 -7.54
CA VAL A 207 -52.76 -12.71 -8.60
C VAL A 207 -53.99 -12.71 -9.51
N LYS A 208 -55.21 -12.68 -8.96
CA LYS A 208 -56.44 -12.67 -9.77
C LYS A 208 -56.57 -11.42 -10.64
N ASP A 209 -56.15 -10.26 -10.14
CA ASP A 209 -56.27 -9.00 -10.85
C ASP A 209 -55.22 -8.88 -11.98
N LYS A 210 -53.95 -9.22 -11.70
CA LYS A 210 -52.85 -9.06 -12.66
C LYS A 210 -52.67 -10.22 -13.65
N ARG A 211 -53.17 -11.42 -13.33
CA ARG A 211 -53.15 -12.54 -14.29
C ARG A 211 -54.04 -12.33 -15.51
N LYS A 212 -54.96 -11.36 -15.47
CA LYS A 212 -55.72 -10.92 -16.66
C LYS A 212 -54.82 -10.36 -17.77
N SER A 213 -53.64 -9.82 -17.40
CA SER A 213 -52.68 -9.23 -18.33
C SER A 213 -51.40 -10.08 -18.51
N ASN A 214 -51.03 -10.89 -17.52
CA ASN A 214 -49.83 -11.73 -17.56
C ASN A 214 -50.11 -13.09 -16.90
N GLU A 215 -50.29 -14.13 -17.70
CA GLU A 215 -50.70 -15.47 -17.24
C GLU A 215 -49.66 -16.14 -16.32
N ASP A 216 -48.38 -15.76 -16.44
CA ASP A 216 -47.25 -16.29 -15.65
C ASP A 216 -46.86 -15.38 -14.46
N TYR A 217 -47.75 -14.45 -14.07
CA TYR A 217 -47.51 -13.56 -12.93
C TYR A 217 -47.40 -14.35 -11.61
N THR A 218 -46.18 -14.38 -11.06
CA THR A 218 -45.79 -15.14 -9.87
C THR A 218 -45.22 -14.21 -8.78
N PRO A 219 -46.07 -13.41 -8.08
CA PRO A 219 -45.61 -12.56 -7.00
C PRO A 219 -45.33 -13.38 -5.74
N VAL A 220 -44.32 -12.94 -4.97
CA VAL A 220 -44.25 -13.26 -3.55
C VAL A 220 -44.88 -12.13 -2.77
N ILE A 221 -45.68 -12.47 -1.76
CA ILE A 221 -46.14 -11.51 -0.76
C ILE A 221 -45.61 -11.97 0.59
N VAL A 222 -45.03 -11.02 1.31
CA VAL A 222 -44.59 -11.20 2.70
C VAL A 222 -45.58 -10.47 3.60
N SER A 223 -46.05 -11.16 4.64
CA SER A 223 -46.83 -10.53 5.71
C SER A 223 -45.89 -9.87 6.72
N ASP A 224 -46.43 -8.96 7.52
CA ASP A 224 -45.73 -8.53 8.73
C ASP A 224 -45.69 -9.68 9.77
N PHE A 225 -44.77 -9.61 10.72
CA PHE A 225 -44.72 -10.52 11.86
C PHE A 225 -45.84 -10.17 12.83
N LYS A 226 -46.62 -11.18 13.19
CA LYS A 226 -47.63 -11.07 14.26
C LYS A 226 -47.40 -12.15 15.30
N ASP A 227 -47.71 -11.82 16.55
CA ASP A 227 -47.70 -12.80 17.63
C ASP A 227 -48.91 -13.73 17.50
N GLU A 228 -48.64 -15.01 17.26
CA GLU A 228 -49.62 -16.08 17.28
C GLU A 228 -49.20 -17.12 18.33
N ASN A 229 -49.88 -17.12 19.49
CA ASN A 229 -49.64 -18.02 20.62
C ASN A 229 -48.22 -17.90 21.25
N GLY A 230 -47.70 -16.68 21.41
CA GLY A 230 -46.39 -16.42 22.02
C GLY A 230 -45.21 -16.65 21.06
N LYS A 231 -45.49 -16.72 19.75
CA LYS A 231 -44.50 -16.87 18.68
C LYS A 231 -44.79 -15.84 17.60
N GLN A 232 -43.83 -14.94 17.39
CA GLN A 232 -43.89 -14.01 16.26
C GLN A 232 -43.56 -14.74 14.97
N THR A 233 -44.51 -14.74 14.04
CA THR A 233 -44.35 -15.38 12.73
C THR A 233 -44.91 -14.50 11.62
N ALA A 234 -44.25 -14.56 10.47
CA ALA A 234 -44.68 -13.98 9.22
C ALA A 234 -45.00 -15.10 8.22
N TRP A 235 -45.76 -14.76 7.18
CA TRP A 235 -46.17 -15.66 6.12
C TRP A 235 -45.69 -15.14 4.77
N LEU A 236 -45.02 -15.99 4.01
CA LEU A 236 -44.65 -15.73 2.64
C LEU A 236 -45.49 -16.58 1.72
N GLY A 237 -46.18 -15.95 0.76
CA GLY A 237 -47.09 -16.64 -0.13
C GLY A 237 -46.75 -16.40 -1.60
N ALA A 238 -46.79 -17.45 -2.40
CA ALA A 238 -46.64 -17.36 -3.86
C ALA A 238 -47.55 -18.36 -4.60
N PRO A 239 -48.04 -18.04 -5.82
CA PRO A 239 -48.84 -18.97 -6.60
C PRO A 239 -47.96 -20.02 -7.30
N ILE A 240 -48.48 -21.24 -7.40
CA ILE A 240 -47.92 -22.31 -8.22
C ILE A 240 -48.62 -22.26 -9.58
N VAL A 241 -47.85 -21.84 -10.60
CA VAL A 241 -48.32 -21.67 -11.97
C VAL A 241 -47.50 -22.55 -12.90
N GLN A 242 -48.17 -23.34 -13.74
CA GLN A 242 -47.53 -24.18 -14.75
C GLN A 242 -48.25 -24.00 -16.09
N GLN A 243 -47.50 -23.68 -17.15
CA GLN A 243 -48.04 -23.47 -18.51
C GLN A 243 -49.21 -22.47 -18.54
N GLY A 244 -49.11 -21.34 -17.83
CA GLY A 244 -50.18 -20.35 -17.75
C GLY A 244 -51.41 -20.79 -16.94
N TYR A 245 -51.40 -21.94 -16.26
CA TYR A 245 -52.49 -22.36 -15.37
C TYR A 245 -52.11 -22.20 -13.89
N LEU A 246 -52.96 -21.50 -13.13
CA LEU A 246 -52.85 -21.43 -11.67
C LEU A 246 -53.41 -22.71 -11.06
N HIS A 247 -52.54 -23.49 -10.42
CA HIS A 247 -52.92 -24.74 -9.77
C HIS A 247 -53.35 -24.53 -8.32
N SER A 248 -52.51 -23.85 -7.55
CA SER A 248 -52.65 -23.65 -6.11
C SER A 248 -51.69 -22.57 -5.63
N TYR A 249 -51.62 -22.34 -4.32
CA TYR A 249 -50.71 -21.42 -3.67
C TYR A 249 -49.86 -22.17 -2.65
N ALA A 250 -48.61 -21.77 -2.52
CA ALA A 250 -47.74 -22.21 -1.43
C ALA A 250 -47.63 -21.07 -0.40
N MET A 251 -47.82 -21.39 0.88
CA MET A 251 -47.61 -20.46 2.00
C MET A 251 -46.53 -21.01 2.91
N PHE A 252 -45.51 -20.21 3.18
CA PHE A 252 -44.37 -20.54 4.02
C PHE A 252 -44.46 -19.75 5.32
N ARG A 253 -44.28 -20.42 6.46
CA ARG A 253 -44.22 -19.73 7.75
C ARG A 253 -42.78 -19.42 8.11
N LEU A 254 -42.50 -18.13 8.32
CA LEU A 254 -41.19 -17.62 8.71
C LEU A 254 -41.22 -17.24 10.20
N PRO A 255 -40.48 -17.94 11.07
CA PRO A 255 -40.29 -17.52 12.47
C PRO A 255 -39.34 -16.32 12.57
N ILE A 256 -39.49 -15.50 13.62
CA ILE A 256 -38.69 -14.28 13.85
C ILE A 256 -37.20 -14.54 14.15
N ASN A 257 -36.79 -15.80 14.32
CA ASN A 257 -35.46 -16.19 14.78
C ASN A 257 -34.33 -15.67 13.87
N GLY A 258 -34.53 -15.71 12.55
CA GLY A 258 -33.53 -15.24 11.59
C GLY A 258 -33.26 -13.74 11.73
N ILE A 259 -34.32 -12.92 11.78
CA ILE A 259 -34.23 -11.48 12.02
C ILE A 259 -33.65 -11.18 13.41
N THR A 260 -34.09 -11.91 14.43
CA THR A 260 -33.55 -11.79 15.79
C THR A 260 -32.04 -12.02 15.81
N LYS A 261 -31.53 -13.00 15.04
CA LYS A 261 -30.09 -13.29 14.95
C LYS A 261 -29.30 -12.19 14.23
N LEU A 262 -29.92 -11.49 13.28
CA LEU A 262 -29.31 -10.34 12.59
C LEU A 262 -29.25 -9.10 13.49
N ILE A 263 -30.28 -8.89 14.30
CA ILE A 263 -30.36 -7.76 15.24
C ILE A 263 -29.53 -8.01 16.49
N ALA A 264 -29.50 -9.24 16.99
CA ALA A 264 -28.71 -9.61 18.15
C ALA A 264 -27.22 -9.40 17.84
N ASP A 265 -26.64 -8.35 18.41
CA ASP A 265 -25.21 -8.14 18.35
C ASP A 265 -24.50 -9.24 19.14
N LEU A 266 -23.77 -10.11 18.44
CA LEU A 266 -22.91 -11.13 19.05
C LEU A 266 -21.69 -10.51 19.77
N ASN A 267 -21.53 -9.18 19.72
CA ASN A 267 -20.50 -8.44 20.42
C ASN A 267 -21.03 -7.93 21.77
N LYS A 268 -20.77 -8.69 22.85
CA LYS A 268 -21.00 -8.29 24.26
C LYS A 268 -20.29 -6.99 24.69
N SER A 269 -19.56 -6.31 23.81
CA SER A 269 -18.70 -5.16 24.11
C SER A 269 -19.23 -3.80 23.64
N SER A 270 -20.30 -3.75 22.84
CA SER A 270 -20.91 -2.50 22.38
C SER A 270 -22.26 -2.27 23.08
N ASN A 271 -22.38 -1.19 23.84
CA ASN A 271 -23.66 -0.74 24.43
C ASN A 271 -24.61 -0.10 23.40
N ILE A 272 -24.41 -0.43 22.12
CA ILE A 272 -25.27 -0.01 21.03
C ILE A 272 -26.50 -0.91 21.06
N GLN A 273 -27.69 -0.31 21.07
CA GLN A 273 -28.95 -1.03 21.00
C GLN A 273 -29.54 -0.87 19.59
N THR A 274 -30.02 -1.97 19.01
CA THR A 274 -30.66 -1.96 17.69
C THR A 274 -32.11 -2.37 17.84
N LEU A 275 -33.02 -1.40 17.72
CA LEU A 275 -34.45 -1.61 17.79
C LEU A 275 -35.00 -1.77 16.37
N LEU A 276 -35.77 -2.84 16.14
CA LEU A 276 -36.57 -3.00 14.94
C LEU A 276 -38.04 -3.07 15.34
N VAL A 277 -38.84 -2.14 14.84
CA VAL A 277 -40.22 -1.91 15.31
C VAL A 277 -41.16 -1.87 14.12
N GLY A 278 -42.33 -2.51 14.24
CA GLY A 278 -43.38 -2.44 13.23
C GLY A 278 -44.20 -1.15 13.29
N ASP A 279 -45.10 -0.97 12.33
CA ASP A 279 -46.09 0.12 12.30
C ASP A 279 -47.12 0.04 13.44
N ASP A 280 -47.22 -1.12 14.08
CA ASP A 280 -48.00 -1.39 15.28
C ASP A 280 -47.26 -1.07 16.59
N HIS A 281 -46.06 -0.47 16.51
CA HIS A 281 -45.17 -0.16 17.63
C HIS A 281 -44.69 -1.40 18.42
N LEU A 282 -44.85 -2.61 17.87
CA LEU A 282 -44.37 -3.84 18.50
C LEU A 282 -42.98 -4.25 17.95
N PRO A 283 -42.14 -4.90 18.77
CA PRO A 283 -40.81 -5.36 18.34
C PRO A 283 -40.92 -6.38 17.21
N ARG A 284 -39.97 -6.31 16.27
CA ARG A 284 -39.71 -7.33 15.22
C ARG A 284 -38.42 -8.08 15.51
N SER A 285 -38.14 -8.30 16.80
CA SER A 285 -36.97 -9.00 17.32
C SER A 285 -37.24 -9.48 18.73
N LEU A 286 -36.72 -10.65 19.09
CA LEU A 286 -36.74 -11.12 20.49
C LEU A 286 -35.58 -10.55 21.32
N ALA A 287 -34.67 -9.78 20.71
CA ALA A 287 -33.49 -9.23 21.38
C ALA A 287 -33.84 -8.11 22.38
N HIS A 288 -34.95 -7.41 22.17
CA HIS A 288 -35.34 -6.24 22.94
C HIS A 288 -36.80 -6.33 23.41
N SER A 289 -37.09 -5.71 24.55
CA SER A 289 -38.43 -5.73 25.15
C SER A 289 -39.28 -4.55 24.67
N GLN A 290 -40.60 -4.63 24.87
CA GLN A 290 -41.49 -3.50 24.61
C GLN A 290 -41.10 -2.25 25.43
N GLU A 291 -40.54 -2.43 26.63
CA GLU A 291 -40.11 -1.32 27.48
C GLU A 291 -38.99 -0.50 26.84
N SER A 292 -38.01 -1.16 26.19
CA SER A 292 -36.95 -0.44 25.44
C SER A 292 -37.48 0.38 24.28
N ILE A 293 -38.52 -0.11 23.58
CA ILE A 293 -39.15 0.64 22.48
C ILE A 293 -39.91 1.86 23.03
N ASN A 294 -40.62 1.69 24.14
CA ASN A 294 -41.36 2.76 24.79
C ASN A 294 -40.46 3.92 25.28
N LEU A 295 -39.17 3.64 25.52
CA LEU A 295 -38.19 4.67 25.86
C LEU A 295 -37.86 5.58 24.68
N SER A 296 -37.91 5.06 23.46
CA SER A 296 -37.42 5.74 22.24
C SER A 296 -38.53 5.99 21.20
N LEU A 297 -39.79 6.10 21.65
CA LEU A 297 -40.96 6.27 20.78
C LEU A 297 -40.85 7.46 19.81
N ASP A 298 -40.34 8.62 20.25
CA ASP A 298 -40.19 9.80 19.38
C ASP A 298 -39.29 9.52 18.17
N VAL A 299 -38.22 8.74 18.36
CA VAL A 299 -37.28 8.36 17.30
C VAL A 299 -37.90 7.30 16.38
N VAL A 300 -38.62 6.35 16.98
CA VAL A 300 -39.35 5.31 16.24
C VAL A 300 -40.43 5.93 15.35
N ASP A 301 -41.19 6.89 15.86
CA ASP A 301 -42.25 7.58 15.10
C ASP A 301 -41.70 8.36 13.91
N LYS A 302 -40.54 9.01 14.07
CA LYS A 302 -39.83 9.69 12.96
C LYS A 302 -39.41 8.70 11.88
N ALA A 303 -38.84 7.56 12.28
CA ALA A 303 -38.48 6.51 11.34
C ALA A 303 -39.71 5.94 10.61
N LEU A 304 -40.81 5.67 11.33
CA LEU A 304 -42.08 5.20 10.73
C LEU A 304 -42.72 6.24 9.80
N ALA A 305 -42.49 7.53 10.04
CA ALA A 305 -42.92 8.62 9.15
C ALA A 305 -42.10 8.72 7.85
N GLY A 306 -41.04 7.91 7.70
CA GLY A 306 -40.19 7.87 6.52
C GLY A 306 -38.90 8.70 6.62
N GLU A 307 -38.56 9.22 7.80
CA GLU A 307 -37.35 10.02 7.99
C GLU A 307 -36.10 9.15 8.23
N THR A 308 -34.98 9.55 7.64
CA THR A 308 -33.65 8.96 7.88
C THR A 308 -32.71 10.03 8.41
N ALA A 309 -32.28 9.92 9.67
CA ALA A 309 -31.36 10.88 10.26
C ALA A 309 -30.50 10.26 11.37
N VAL A 310 -29.53 11.05 11.86
CA VAL A 310 -28.77 10.79 13.09
C VAL A 310 -28.77 12.05 13.92
N GLY A 311 -28.97 11.91 15.23
CA GLY A 311 -29.01 13.06 16.13
C GLY A 311 -29.05 12.67 17.60
N THR A 312 -29.02 13.68 18.45
CA THR A 312 -29.20 13.54 19.89
C THR A 312 -30.67 13.69 20.24
N PHE A 313 -31.21 12.75 21.00
CA PHE A 313 -32.61 12.71 21.44
C PHE A 313 -32.66 12.46 22.94
N ASN A 314 -33.75 12.84 23.58
CA ASN A 314 -34.03 12.46 24.95
C ASN A 314 -35.03 11.30 24.94
N ASN A 315 -34.68 10.21 25.61
CA ASN A 315 -35.64 9.14 25.84
C ASN A 315 -36.75 9.61 26.83
N THR A 316 -37.80 8.83 27.00
CA THR A 316 -38.92 9.18 27.90
C THR A 316 -38.54 9.24 29.40
N GLN A 317 -37.29 8.92 29.74
CA GLN A 317 -36.68 9.09 31.08
C GLN A 317 -35.74 10.32 31.17
N ASP A 318 -35.79 11.24 30.20
CA ASP A 318 -34.91 12.41 30.09
C ASP A 318 -33.41 12.07 30.03
N GLN A 319 -33.06 10.86 29.57
CA GLN A 319 -31.67 10.49 29.30
C GLN A 319 -31.34 10.82 27.84
N ALA A 320 -30.26 11.56 27.65
CA ALA A 320 -29.79 11.88 26.31
C ALA A 320 -29.12 10.67 25.65
N ILE A 321 -29.58 10.36 24.45
CA ILE A 321 -29.15 9.25 23.60
C ILE A 321 -28.78 9.79 22.22
N ILE A 322 -27.82 9.17 21.56
CA ILE A 322 -27.56 9.40 20.14
C ILE A 322 -28.24 8.27 19.38
N ALA A 323 -29.14 8.62 18.46
CA ALA A 323 -29.87 7.64 17.67
C ALA A 323 -29.72 7.91 16.18
N ALA A 324 -29.39 6.86 15.43
CA ALA A 324 -29.45 6.82 13.98
C ALA A 324 -30.64 5.96 13.57
N TYR A 325 -31.56 6.51 12.77
CA TYR A 325 -32.80 5.82 12.44
C TYR A 325 -33.14 5.91 10.95
N THR A 326 -33.92 4.95 10.45
CA THR A 326 -34.31 4.84 9.05
C THR A 326 -35.56 3.94 8.88
N PRO A 327 -36.46 4.21 7.92
CA PRO A 327 -37.54 3.30 7.55
C PRO A 327 -37.03 2.09 6.75
N ILE A 328 -37.66 0.94 6.93
CA ILE A 328 -37.60 -0.21 6.03
C ILE A 328 -38.99 -0.38 5.43
N GLU A 329 -39.14 0.04 4.17
CA GLU A 329 -40.40 -0.05 3.45
C GLU A 329 -40.59 -1.45 2.85
N LEU A 330 -41.58 -2.18 3.37
CA LEU A 330 -42.07 -3.41 2.76
C LEU A 330 -43.34 -3.10 1.96
N LYS A 331 -43.70 -3.97 1.02
CA LYS A 331 -44.86 -3.76 0.12
C LYS A 331 -46.19 -3.49 0.85
N TYR A 332 -46.35 -3.97 2.08
CA TYR A 332 -47.58 -3.84 2.87
C TYR A 332 -47.35 -3.53 4.36
N ALA A 333 -46.14 -3.14 4.75
CA ALA A 333 -45.77 -2.80 6.11
C ALA A 333 -44.56 -1.87 6.09
N THR A 334 -44.40 -1.03 7.12
CA THR A 334 -43.20 -0.21 7.29
C THR A 334 -42.60 -0.55 8.63
N TRP A 335 -41.30 -0.80 8.67
CA TRP A 335 -40.58 -0.99 9.92
C TRP A 335 -39.68 0.20 10.20
N ALA A 336 -39.51 0.55 11.46
CA ALA A 336 -38.51 1.48 11.93
C ALA A 336 -37.28 0.70 12.41
N LEU A 337 -36.12 1.01 11.85
CA LEU A 337 -34.83 0.58 12.37
C LEU A 337 -34.20 1.76 13.11
N VAL A 338 -33.94 1.58 14.40
CA VAL A 338 -33.30 2.58 15.26
C VAL A 338 -32.07 1.96 15.90
N VAL A 339 -30.92 2.59 15.70
CA VAL A 339 -29.67 2.23 16.37
C VAL A 339 -29.34 3.34 17.35
N GLU A 340 -29.36 3.04 18.64
CA GLU A 340 -29.16 4.03 19.70
C GLU A 340 -28.00 3.69 20.63
N LEU A 341 -27.39 4.73 21.19
CA LEU A 341 -26.30 4.65 22.15
C LEU A 341 -26.46 5.77 23.19
N PRO A 342 -26.37 5.47 24.51
CA PRO A 342 -26.42 6.52 25.52
C PRO A 342 -25.32 7.56 25.32
N GLU A 343 -25.65 8.85 25.40
CA GLU A 343 -24.69 9.94 25.14
C GLU A 343 -23.50 9.88 26.12
N LYS A 344 -23.76 9.52 27.37
CA LYS A 344 -22.74 9.33 28.41
C LYS A 344 -21.68 8.30 28.02
N GLU A 345 -22.06 7.31 27.22
CA GLU A 345 -21.18 6.22 26.77
C GLU A 345 -20.52 6.57 25.45
N ALA A 346 -21.27 7.16 24.51
CA ALA A 346 -20.74 7.72 23.28
C ALA A 346 -19.59 8.69 23.56
N PHE A 347 -19.75 9.55 24.56
CA PHE A 347 -18.78 10.56 24.97
C PHE A 347 -18.00 10.19 26.23
N ALA A 348 -18.06 8.93 26.68
CA ALA A 348 -17.28 8.49 27.84
C ALA A 348 -15.77 8.70 27.63
N ARG A 349 -15.29 8.44 26.41
CA ARG A 349 -13.89 8.68 26.02
C ARG A 349 -13.56 10.16 26.00
N ILE A 350 -14.47 11.01 25.52
CA ILE A 350 -14.33 12.46 25.54
C ILE A 350 -14.21 12.94 26.98
N HIS A 351 -15.13 12.56 27.87
CA HIS A 351 -15.08 12.94 29.28
C HIS A 351 -13.86 12.39 30.04
N GLN A 352 -13.39 11.18 29.70
CA GLN A 352 -12.12 10.68 30.24
C GLN A 352 -10.94 11.53 29.77
N LEU A 353 -10.90 11.87 28.49
CA LEU A 353 -9.88 12.73 27.93
C LEU A 353 -9.93 14.13 28.57
N GLU A 354 -11.11 14.72 28.71
CA GLU A 354 -11.31 16.00 29.42
C GLU A 354 -10.77 15.94 30.85
N LYS A 355 -11.05 14.87 31.60
CA LYS A 355 -10.53 14.69 32.97
C LYS A 355 -9.01 14.59 32.98
N ILE A 356 -8.43 13.74 32.14
CA ILE A 356 -6.97 13.58 32.02
C ILE A 356 -6.36 14.93 31.63
N PHE A 357 -6.97 15.62 30.69
CA PHE A 357 -6.51 16.89 30.17
C PHE A 357 -6.55 18.00 31.22
N VAL A 358 -7.64 18.09 32.00
CA VAL A 358 -7.74 19.01 33.15
C VAL A 358 -6.67 18.70 34.20
N ILE A 359 -6.40 17.41 34.48
CA ILE A 359 -5.32 17.02 35.39
C ILE A 359 -3.96 17.46 34.84
N VAL A 360 -3.67 17.16 33.57
CA VAL A 360 -2.42 17.57 32.90
C VAL A 360 -2.28 19.09 32.92
N MET A 361 -3.34 19.82 32.60
CA MET A 361 -3.37 21.29 32.63
C MET A 361 -3.10 21.83 34.04
N LEU A 362 -3.75 21.28 35.08
CA LEU A 362 -3.49 21.66 36.48
C LEU A 362 -2.04 21.37 36.87
N THR A 363 -1.50 20.20 36.49
CA THR A 363 -0.09 19.86 36.78
C THR A 363 0.88 20.78 36.03
N ALA A 364 0.58 21.14 34.78
CA ALA A 364 1.36 22.09 34.00
C ALA A 364 1.32 23.50 34.60
N ILE A 365 0.15 23.96 35.05
CA ILE A 365 0.00 25.25 35.74
C ILE A 365 0.79 25.24 37.07
N ILE A 366 0.71 24.16 37.84
CA ILE A 366 1.50 24.01 39.08
C ILE A 366 3.00 24.01 38.77
N LEU A 367 3.45 23.28 37.74
CA LEU A 367 4.83 23.27 37.28
C LEU A 367 5.30 24.64 36.83
N VAL A 368 4.50 25.36 36.03
CA VAL A 368 4.79 26.74 35.60
C VAL A 368 4.84 27.67 36.80
N PHE A 369 3.97 27.51 37.79
CA PHE A 369 4.00 28.29 39.03
C PHE A 369 5.28 28.03 39.83
N VAL A 370 5.63 26.75 40.04
CA VAL A 370 6.86 26.34 40.76
C VAL A 370 8.10 26.80 40.01
N ALA A 371 8.17 26.61 38.69
CA ALA A 371 9.27 27.05 37.85
C ALA A 371 9.38 28.57 37.82
N SER A 372 8.27 29.30 37.68
CA SER A 372 8.27 30.77 37.73
C SER A 372 8.69 31.29 39.11
N HIS A 373 8.26 30.63 40.19
CA HIS A 373 8.69 30.96 41.55
C HIS A 373 10.18 30.69 41.74
N TYR A 374 10.67 29.54 41.30
CA TYR A 374 12.08 29.17 41.41
C TYR A 374 12.95 30.07 40.55
N LEU A 375 12.60 30.33 39.30
CA LEU A 375 13.33 31.20 38.38
C LEU A 375 13.35 32.66 38.88
N SER A 376 12.19 33.16 39.34
CA SER A 376 12.12 34.48 39.98
C SER A 376 13.04 34.56 41.21
N ASN A 377 13.06 33.54 42.08
CA ASN A 377 13.96 33.51 43.24
C ASN A 377 15.43 33.34 42.86
N PHE A 378 15.72 32.50 41.88
CA PHE A 378 17.07 32.21 41.37
C PHE A 378 17.73 33.45 40.78
N ILE A 379 16.93 34.34 40.18
CA ILE A 379 17.36 35.65 39.66
C ILE A 379 17.37 36.70 40.78
N THR A 380 16.28 36.85 41.55
CA THR A 380 16.12 37.97 42.50
C THR A 380 16.94 37.83 43.78
N SER A 381 17.17 36.62 44.32
CA SER A 381 17.89 36.43 45.59
C SER A 381 19.39 36.80 45.52
N PRO A 382 20.16 36.38 44.50
CA PRO A 382 21.54 36.83 44.35
C PRO A 382 21.63 38.32 43.99
N LEU A 383 20.71 38.82 43.16
CA LEU A 383 20.63 40.25 42.86
C LEU A 383 20.37 41.06 44.14
N LEU A 384 19.55 40.58 45.07
CA LEU A 384 19.32 41.23 46.36
C LEU A 384 20.58 41.25 47.24
N LYS A 385 21.30 40.13 47.33
CA LYS A 385 22.57 40.06 48.08
C LYS A 385 23.61 41.02 47.49
N LEU A 386 23.72 41.06 46.16
CA LEU A 386 24.57 42.01 45.43
C LEU A 386 24.13 43.45 45.64
N THR A 387 22.82 43.73 45.61
CA THR A 387 22.29 45.09 45.83
C THR A 387 22.56 45.57 47.25
N TRP A 388 22.43 44.71 48.27
CA TRP A 388 22.78 45.07 49.65
C TRP A 388 24.27 45.27 49.85
N ALA A 389 25.11 44.45 49.21
CA ALA A 389 26.55 44.65 49.23
C ALA A 389 26.94 45.95 48.51
N ALA A 390 26.30 46.25 47.38
CA ALA A 390 26.46 47.50 46.66
C ALA A 390 25.98 48.72 47.48
N GLU A 391 24.86 48.63 48.18
CA GLU A 391 24.38 49.70 49.08
C GLU A 391 25.33 49.94 50.26
N LYS A 392 25.92 48.89 50.83
CA LYS A 392 26.93 49.00 51.90
C LYS A 392 28.25 49.60 51.40
N VAL A 393 28.74 49.14 50.24
CA VAL A 393 29.90 49.70 49.55
C VAL A 393 29.67 51.19 49.22
N SER A 394 28.47 51.54 48.75
CA SER A 394 28.06 52.93 48.51
C SER A 394 27.94 53.75 49.80
N ALA A 395 27.72 53.12 50.96
CA ALA A 395 27.69 53.76 52.27
C ALA A 395 29.09 53.92 52.90
N GLY A 396 30.15 53.50 52.19
CA GLY A 396 31.54 53.71 52.59
C GLY A 396 32.17 52.60 53.42
N ASP A 397 31.44 51.50 53.65
CA ASP A 397 31.92 50.34 54.41
C ASP A 397 32.48 49.30 53.43
N LEU A 398 33.81 49.31 53.24
CA LEU A 398 34.51 48.57 52.19
C LEU A 398 35.22 47.30 52.68
N ASP A 399 35.16 46.97 53.98
CA ASP A 399 36.03 45.96 54.62
C ASP A 399 35.40 44.56 54.80
N GLU A 400 34.11 44.38 54.54
CA GLU A 400 33.45 43.07 54.61
C GLU A 400 33.83 42.17 53.40
N THR A 401 34.21 40.92 53.67
CA THR A 401 34.43 39.91 52.62
C THR A 401 33.08 39.39 52.08
N MET A 402 32.89 39.46 50.77
CA MET A 402 31.69 38.93 50.11
C MET A 402 31.58 37.42 50.34
N ILE A 403 30.43 36.96 50.85
CA ILE A 403 30.16 35.55 51.08
C ILE A 403 29.85 34.86 49.74
N ASN A 404 30.82 34.04 49.30
CA ASN A 404 30.82 32.97 48.31
C ASN A 404 29.68 32.94 47.25
N THR A 405 30.02 33.15 45.99
CA THR A 405 29.18 32.78 44.84
C THR A 405 29.97 31.92 43.86
N GLU A 406 29.98 30.61 44.09
CA GLU A 406 30.51 29.61 43.15
C GLU A 406 29.65 29.43 41.87
N ARG A 407 28.84 30.44 41.51
CA ARG A 407 28.02 30.42 40.29
C ARG A 407 28.85 30.79 39.07
N LYS A 408 28.67 30.05 37.97
CA LYS A 408 29.37 30.22 36.69
C LYS A 408 28.54 30.94 35.60
N ASP A 409 27.34 31.41 35.94
CA ASP A 409 26.42 32.11 35.03
C ASP A 409 26.62 33.63 34.99
N GLU A 410 25.79 34.37 34.26
CA GLU A 410 25.90 35.83 34.10
C GLU A 410 25.82 36.56 35.44
N ILE A 411 25.03 36.05 36.39
CA ILE A 411 24.88 36.62 37.73
C ILE A 411 26.11 36.31 38.58
N GLY A 412 26.71 35.13 38.44
CA GLY A 412 27.99 34.78 39.02
C GLY A 412 29.15 35.62 38.45
N ARG A 413 29.21 35.80 37.13
CA ARG A 413 30.15 36.73 36.49
C ARG A 413 29.91 38.16 36.98
N LEU A 414 28.65 38.59 37.15
CA LEU A 414 28.34 39.90 37.72
C LEU A 414 28.84 40.02 39.16
N ALA A 415 28.73 38.97 39.98
CA ALA A 415 29.24 38.96 41.35
C ALA A 415 30.78 39.03 41.39
N VAL A 416 31.48 38.26 40.55
CA VAL A 416 32.95 38.30 40.42
C VAL A 416 33.42 39.63 39.84
N SER A 417 32.71 40.17 38.85
CA SER A 417 32.95 41.51 38.31
C SER A 417 32.68 42.58 39.35
N PHE A 418 31.67 42.44 40.22
CA PHE A 418 31.39 43.37 41.31
C PHE A 418 32.42 43.27 42.44
N GLU A 419 32.96 42.09 42.72
CA GLU A 419 34.07 41.89 43.66
C GLU A 419 35.38 42.52 43.10
N ARG A 420 35.71 42.26 41.83
CA ARG A 420 36.79 42.94 41.12
C ARG A 420 36.57 44.44 41.06
N MET A 421 35.31 44.90 40.90
CA MET A 421 34.94 46.30 40.92
C MET A 421 35.02 46.90 42.32
N GLN A 422 34.65 46.22 43.39
CA GLN A 422 34.81 46.71 44.77
C GLN A 422 36.28 46.81 45.14
N ARG A 423 37.09 45.82 44.74
CA ARG A 423 38.56 45.86 44.87
C ARG A 423 39.14 47.00 44.03
N SER A 424 38.70 47.13 42.78
CA SER A 424 39.08 48.22 41.88
C SER A 424 38.53 49.57 42.32
N ILE A 425 37.39 49.69 43.02
CA ILE A 425 36.80 50.91 43.59
C ILE A 425 37.49 51.25 44.90
N ARG A 426 38.06 50.28 45.63
CA ARG A 426 38.94 50.55 46.78
C ARG A 426 40.27 51.13 46.28
N GLU A 427 40.88 50.47 45.31
CA GLU A 427 42.13 50.91 44.64
C GLU A 427 41.90 52.20 43.83
N LYS A 428 40.76 52.31 43.15
CA LYS A 428 40.33 53.51 42.44
C LYS A 428 39.84 54.57 43.40
N MET A 429 39.11 54.40 44.49
CA MET A 429 38.78 55.50 45.43
C MET A 429 40.06 56.14 45.98
N GLN A 430 41.12 55.36 46.16
CA GLN A 430 42.46 55.89 46.44
C GLN A 430 43.08 56.69 45.27
N LEU A 431 42.71 56.40 44.01
CA LEU A 431 43.13 57.04 42.75
C LEU A 431 42.18 58.17 42.22
N ILE A 432 40.87 57.91 42.13
CA ILE A 432 39.66 58.73 41.93
C ILE A 432 39.55 59.87 42.94
N LYS A 433 40.02 59.75 44.19
CA LYS A 433 40.15 60.95 45.05
C LYS A 433 41.13 61.98 44.47
N SER A 434 42.04 61.53 43.61
CA SER A 434 43.01 62.34 42.86
C SER A 434 42.54 62.67 41.42
N GLN A 435 41.73 61.81 40.78
CA GLN A 435 41.27 61.98 39.38
C GLN A 435 39.82 62.49 39.17
N ASN A 436 38.91 62.40 40.17
CA ASN A 436 37.50 62.83 40.04
C ASN A 436 37.29 64.35 39.87
N GLY A 437 38.33 65.17 40.02
CA GLY A 437 38.22 66.59 39.73
C GLY A 437 38.15 66.91 38.22
N GLU A 438 38.67 66.02 37.37
CA GLU A 438 39.00 66.37 35.98
C GLU A 438 38.16 65.61 34.93
N LEU A 439 37.47 64.52 35.32
CA LEU A 439 36.88 63.56 34.38
C LEU A 439 35.34 63.69 34.19
N GLU A 440 34.61 64.39 35.07
CA GLU A 440 33.14 64.45 35.00
C GLU A 440 32.61 65.27 33.80
N ASP A 441 33.34 66.30 33.35
CA ASP A 441 32.90 67.16 32.23
C ASP A 441 33.06 66.50 30.85
N ASN A 442 34.05 65.61 30.68
CA ASN A 442 34.35 65.02 29.38
C ASN A 442 33.45 63.82 29.01
N LEU A 443 32.88 63.12 30.00
CA LEU A 443 32.15 61.86 29.76
C LEU A 443 30.77 62.05 29.11
N LYS A 444 30.11 63.19 29.29
CA LYS A 444 28.80 63.45 28.65
C LYS A 444 28.90 63.61 27.14
N THR A 445 30.01 64.15 26.63
CA THR A 445 30.20 64.43 25.20
C THR A 445 30.52 63.15 24.41
N ILE A 446 31.30 62.24 25.01
CA ILE A 446 31.78 61.01 24.36
C ILE A 446 30.64 60.02 24.12
N GLN A 447 29.66 59.95 25.02
CA GLN A 447 28.61 58.93 24.94
C GLN A 447 27.70 59.10 23.71
N LYS A 448 27.49 60.34 23.25
CA LYS A 448 26.71 60.62 22.04
C LYS A 448 27.46 60.23 20.75
N GLN A 449 28.78 60.34 20.73
CA GLN A 449 29.59 60.03 19.53
C GLN A 449 29.79 58.53 19.31
N ASN A 450 29.68 57.71 20.35
CA ASN A 450 29.96 56.27 20.27
C ASN A 450 28.80 55.47 19.62
N GLU A 451 27.55 55.94 19.78
CA GLU A 451 26.38 55.30 19.17
C GLU A 451 26.37 55.44 17.64
N GLU A 452 26.82 56.57 17.08
CA GLU A 452 26.97 56.78 15.63
C GLU A 452 28.08 55.90 15.03
N LEU A 453 29.14 55.65 15.79
CA LEU A 453 30.31 54.88 15.35
C LEU A 453 30.01 53.37 15.22
N GLN A 454 29.20 52.81 16.12
CA GLN A 454 28.83 51.38 16.07
C GLN A 454 27.97 51.03 14.86
N LEU A 455 27.11 51.94 14.41
CA LEU A 455 26.27 51.74 13.24
C LEU A 455 27.10 51.73 11.95
N ALA A 456 28.13 52.57 11.87
CA ALA A 456 29.06 52.62 10.73
C ALA A 456 29.92 51.34 10.59
N ASN A 457 30.39 50.76 11.71
CA ASN A 457 31.20 49.53 11.66
C ASN A 457 30.43 48.32 11.14
N LYS A 458 29.17 48.15 11.56
CA LYS A 458 28.34 47.02 11.14
C LYS A 458 28.08 47.01 9.63
N LEU A 459 27.87 48.20 9.04
CA LEU A 459 27.68 48.36 7.59
C LEU A 459 28.96 48.07 6.79
N LYS A 460 30.13 48.35 7.36
CA LYS A 460 31.43 48.12 6.71
C LYS A 460 31.75 46.62 6.59
N ASP A 461 31.45 45.83 7.63
CA ASP A 461 31.74 44.39 7.64
C ASP A 461 30.83 43.61 6.66
N GLU A 462 29.56 44.01 6.56
CA GLU A 462 28.59 43.45 5.60
C GLU A 462 28.97 43.76 4.14
N PHE A 463 29.51 44.95 3.89
CA PHE A 463 29.99 45.36 2.56
C PHE A 463 31.18 44.51 2.06
N LEU A 464 32.14 44.20 2.93
CA LEU A 464 33.35 43.44 2.54
C LEU A 464 33.05 41.97 2.24
N ALA A 465 32.20 41.33 3.03
CA ALA A 465 31.80 39.93 2.80
C ALA A 465 31.06 39.75 1.47
N THR A 466 30.16 40.69 1.16
CA THR A 466 29.36 40.68 -0.08
C THR A 466 30.24 40.93 -1.31
N THR A 467 31.13 41.92 -1.25
CA THR A 467 31.99 42.28 -2.39
C THR A 467 32.93 41.14 -2.78
N SER A 468 33.46 40.40 -1.82
CA SER A 468 34.34 39.26 -2.11
C SER A 468 33.63 38.10 -2.80
N HIS A 469 32.38 37.82 -2.43
CA HIS A 469 31.58 36.82 -3.11
C HIS A 469 31.29 37.24 -4.55
N GLU A 470 30.93 38.51 -4.76
CA GLU A 470 30.64 39.09 -6.07
C GLU A 470 31.88 39.19 -6.99
N LEU A 471 33.10 39.26 -6.43
CA LEU A 471 34.34 39.24 -7.22
C LEU A 471 34.79 37.81 -7.56
N ARG A 472 34.53 36.82 -6.71
CA ARG A 472 34.95 35.42 -6.92
C ARG A 472 34.23 34.78 -8.11
N THR A 473 32.93 35.01 -8.23
CA THR A 473 32.05 34.42 -9.24
C THR A 473 32.42 34.77 -10.68
N PRO A 474 32.61 36.04 -11.08
CA PRO A 474 33.01 36.36 -12.46
C PRO A 474 34.43 35.86 -12.77
N LEU A 475 35.31 35.81 -11.78
CA LEU A 475 36.71 35.42 -11.97
C LEU A 475 36.86 33.92 -12.27
N HIS A 476 36.13 33.07 -11.54
CA HIS A 476 36.05 31.63 -11.82
C HIS A 476 35.41 31.36 -13.18
N GLY A 477 34.40 32.16 -13.57
CA GLY A 477 33.82 32.08 -14.91
C GLY A 477 34.82 32.36 -16.02
N MET A 478 35.66 33.39 -15.86
CA MET A 478 36.70 33.73 -16.85
C MET A 478 37.79 32.66 -16.94
N VAL A 479 38.22 32.09 -15.81
CA VAL A 479 39.20 30.99 -15.77
C VAL A 479 38.63 29.73 -16.42
N GLY A 480 37.40 29.33 -16.07
CA GLY A 480 36.77 28.13 -16.63
C GLY A 480 36.53 28.22 -18.14
N ILE A 481 36.17 29.41 -18.65
CA ILE A 481 36.05 29.63 -20.11
C ILE A 481 37.41 29.51 -20.79
N ALA A 482 38.47 30.07 -20.20
CA ALA A 482 39.82 29.99 -20.76
C ALA A 482 40.39 28.55 -20.73
N GLU A 483 40.17 27.80 -19.65
CA GLU A 483 40.53 26.38 -19.51
C GLU A 483 39.78 25.50 -20.52
N ALA A 484 38.48 25.73 -20.71
CA ALA A 484 37.68 25.01 -21.71
C ALA A 484 38.19 25.24 -23.14
N LEU A 485 38.65 26.46 -23.46
CA LEU A 485 39.26 26.76 -24.74
C LEU A 485 40.58 26.00 -24.92
N ILE A 486 41.47 25.99 -23.92
CA ILE A 486 42.74 25.22 -24.00
C ILE A 486 42.52 23.72 -24.14
N SER A 487 41.52 23.17 -23.44
CA SER A 487 41.15 21.75 -23.48
C SER A 487 40.50 21.32 -24.81
N GLY A 488 40.38 22.25 -25.77
CA GLY A 488 39.99 21.94 -27.15
C GLY A 488 38.49 21.94 -27.40
N ALA A 489 37.67 22.54 -26.51
CA ALA A 489 36.21 22.60 -26.66
C ALA A 489 35.73 23.23 -27.99
N ASN A 490 36.57 24.05 -28.63
CA ASN A 490 36.31 24.68 -29.94
C ASN A 490 37.34 24.34 -31.04
N GLY A 491 38.07 23.22 -30.91
CA GLY A 491 39.06 22.76 -31.89
C GLY A 491 40.52 23.04 -31.52
N PRO A 492 41.51 22.57 -32.33
CA PRO A 492 42.93 22.65 -31.99
C PRO A 492 43.43 24.10 -32.00
N ILE A 493 43.94 24.57 -30.86
CA ILE A 493 44.43 25.94 -30.69
C ILE A 493 45.90 26.06 -31.14
N PRO A 494 46.25 27.03 -32.01
CA PRO A 494 47.64 27.34 -32.39
C PRO A 494 48.53 27.67 -31.18
N ALA A 495 49.81 27.28 -31.23
CA ALA A 495 50.73 27.38 -30.08
C ALA A 495 50.86 28.81 -29.48
N ASN A 496 50.72 29.85 -30.30
CA ASN A 496 50.75 31.24 -29.84
C ASN A 496 49.46 31.66 -29.08
N GLN A 497 48.30 31.10 -29.44
CA GLN A 497 47.03 31.35 -28.76
C GLN A 497 46.90 30.52 -27.49
N LYS A 498 47.43 29.29 -27.49
CA LYS A 498 47.53 28.46 -26.27
C LYS A 498 48.35 29.17 -25.19
N TYR A 499 49.47 29.77 -25.58
CA TYR A 499 50.29 30.59 -24.68
C TYR A 499 49.53 31.80 -24.10
N GLN A 500 48.71 32.49 -24.89
CA GLN A 500 47.90 33.62 -24.42
C GLN A 500 46.79 33.18 -23.45
N LEU A 501 46.13 32.06 -23.73
CA LEU A 501 45.13 31.49 -22.82
C LEU A 501 45.77 30.99 -21.53
N ASP A 502 46.95 30.36 -21.59
CA ASP A 502 47.70 29.98 -20.39
C ASP A 502 48.01 31.20 -19.53
N ILE A 503 48.36 32.35 -20.15
CA ILE A 503 48.54 33.60 -19.41
C ILE A 503 47.23 34.07 -18.75
N ILE A 504 46.09 33.96 -19.43
CA ILE A 504 44.79 34.36 -18.87
C ILE A 504 44.38 33.47 -17.71
N ILE A 505 44.51 32.14 -17.84
CA ILE A 505 44.21 31.16 -16.79
C ILE A 505 45.11 31.41 -15.58
N ASN A 506 46.42 31.50 -15.80
CA ASN A 506 47.37 31.78 -14.72
C ASN A 506 47.13 33.15 -14.07
N SER A 507 46.68 34.16 -14.82
CA SER A 507 46.34 35.48 -14.28
C SER A 507 45.03 35.46 -13.50
N GLY A 508 44.02 34.73 -13.98
CA GLY A 508 42.73 34.55 -13.32
C GLY A 508 42.85 33.73 -12.04
N GLN A 509 43.54 32.59 -12.07
CA GLN A 509 43.84 31.80 -10.87
C GLN A 509 44.63 32.63 -9.85
N ARG A 510 45.64 33.39 -10.31
CA ARG A 510 46.40 34.30 -9.45
C ARG A 510 45.54 35.40 -8.80
N LEU A 511 44.56 35.95 -9.52
CA LEU A 511 43.62 36.93 -8.98
C LEU A 511 42.66 36.29 -7.96
N ALA A 512 42.24 35.04 -8.16
CA ALA A 512 41.39 34.32 -7.21
C ALA A 512 42.13 34.12 -5.88
N THR A 513 43.36 33.60 -5.95
CA THR A 513 44.22 33.44 -4.77
C THR A 513 44.48 34.78 -4.07
N LEU A 514 44.68 35.87 -4.82
CA LEU A 514 44.85 37.22 -4.26
C LEU A 514 43.62 37.73 -3.51
N VAL A 515 42.41 37.46 -4.02
CA VAL A 515 41.16 37.84 -3.36
C VAL A 515 40.97 37.04 -2.08
N ASP A 516 41.29 35.74 -2.11
CA ASP A 516 41.22 34.87 -0.94
C ASP A 516 42.28 35.26 0.11
N ASP A 517 43.51 35.56 -0.29
CA ASP A 517 44.58 36.07 0.60
C ASP A 517 44.21 37.40 1.26
N LEU A 518 43.52 38.30 0.54
CA LEU A 518 43.05 39.58 1.06
C LEU A 518 41.94 39.40 2.10
N LEU A 519 41.04 38.44 1.88
CA LEU A 519 39.99 38.06 2.82
C LEU A 519 40.55 37.43 4.09
N ASP A 520 41.48 36.50 3.94
CA ASP A 520 42.15 35.85 5.06
C ASP A 520 42.91 36.88 5.89
N TYR A 521 43.61 37.84 5.25
CA TYR A 521 44.25 38.96 5.94
C TYR A 521 43.26 39.83 6.72
N HIS A 522 42.09 40.17 6.14
CA HIS A 522 41.08 40.95 6.85
C HIS A 522 40.52 40.15 8.06
N LYS A 523 40.19 38.87 7.88
CA LYS A 523 39.71 38.02 8.98
C LYS A 523 40.74 37.86 10.10
N MET A 524 42.02 37.73 9.75
CA MET A 524 43.13 37.67 10.71
C MET A 524 43.29 38.97 11.51
N ARG A 525 43.22 40.13 10.86
CA ARG A 525 43.41 41.44 11.52
C ARG A 525 42.36 41.76 12.59
N TYR A 526 41.15 41.19 12.46
CA TYR A 526 40.07 41.35 13.45
C TYR A 526 39.88 40.12 14.36
N GLY A 527 40.82 39.16 14.34
CA GLY A 527 40.85 38.03 15.28
C GLY A 527 39.80 36.94 15.03
N SER A 528 39.30 36.82 13.81
CA SER A 528 38.22 35.90 13.42
C SER A 528 38.68 34.63 12.69
N LEU A 529 39.99 34.42 12.52
CA LEU A 529 40.56 33.23 11.91
C LEU A 529 40.82 32.16 12.98
N ASP A 530 40.26 30.96 12.81
CA ASP A 530 40.38 29.83 13.73
C ASP A 530 41.49 28.86 13.26
N ILE A 531 42.47 28.54 14.12
CA ILE A 531 43.60 27.64 13.83
C ILE A 531 43.41 26.34 14.59
N LYS A 532 43.37 25.21 13.88
CA LYS A 532 43.18 23.88 14.47
C LYS A 532 44.51 23.17 14.60
N LYS A 533 45.09 23.18 15.80
CA LYS A 533 46.37 22.52 16.07
C LYS A 533 46.19 21.01 16.27
N SER A 534 47.11 20.24 15.70
CA SER A 534 47.18 18.78 15.79
C SER A 534 48.64 18.33 15.74
N ALA A 535 48.93 17.07 16.10
CA ALA A 535 50.27 16.51 15.96
C ALA A 535 50.57 16.22 14.47
N VAL A 536 51.61 16.87 13.93
CA VAL A 536 52.01 16.78 12.51
C VAL A 536 53.42 16.23 12.37
N ASP A 537 53.60 15.28 11.45
CA ASP A 537 54.92 14.79 11.03
C ASP A 537 55.56 15.76 10.02
N LEU A 538 56.62 16.44 10.47
CA LEU A 538 57.34 17.41 9.67
C LEU A 538 58.09 16.77 8.49
N SER A 539 58.57 15.53 8.62
CA SER A 539 59.29 14.84 7.56
C SER A 539 58.35 14.47 6.41
N ALA A 540 57.15 13.97 6.75
CA ALA A 540 56.08 13.71 5.79
C ALA A 540 55.63 14.99 5.09
N ALA A 541 55.34 16.07 5.85
CA ALA A 541 54.93 17.35 5.29
C ALA A 541 56.00 17.96 4.37
N THR A 542 57.29 17.86 4.74
CA THR A 542 58.39 18.35 3.91
C THR A 542 58.51 17.57 2.62
N SER A 543 58.35 16.24 2.68
CA SER A 543 58.42 15.37 1.48
C SER A 543 57.29 15.68 0.50
N LEU A 544 56.07 15.86 1.01
CA LEU A 544 54.91 16.25 0.21
C LEU A 544 55.12 17.62 -0.45
N VAL A 545 55.58 18.61 0.30
CA VAL A 545 55.84 19.96 -0.25
C VAL A 545 56.94 19.94 -1.31
N LEU A 546 57.97 19.11 -1.15
CA LEU A 546 59.01 18.95 -2.16
C LEU A 546 58.50 18.30 -3.44
N GLU A 547 57.63 17.29 -3.33
CA GLU A 547 56.96 16.67 -4.46
C GLU A 547 56.08 17.69 -5.21
N LEU A 548 55.25 18.44 -4.47
CA LEU A 548 54.41 19.51 -5.02
C LEU A 548 55.24 20.64 -5.66
N SER A 549 56.43 20.94 -5.13
CA SER A 549 57.30 22.02 -5.62
C SER A 549 58.19 21.59 -6.79
N HIS A 550 58.25 20.31 -7.14
CA HIS A 550 59.18 19.80 -8.16
C HIS A 550 58.95 20.44 -9.53
N HIS A 551 57.70 20.75 -9.88
CA HIS A 551 57.37 21.42 -11.14
C HIS A 551 57.97 22.84 -11.27
N LEU A 552 58.22 23.53 -10.15
CA LEU A 552 58.78 24.89 -10.13
C LEU A 552 60.26 24.95 -10.53
N LEU A 553 60.96 23.80 -10.53
CA LEU A 553 62.36 23.70 -10.94
C LEU A 553 62.54 23.93 -12.44
N GLY A 554 61.57 23.51 -13.27
CA GLY A 554 61.66 23.57 -14.73
C GLY A 554 62.98 22.96 -15.26
N ASN A 555 63.73 23.76 -16.03
CA ASN A 555 65.04 23.37 -16.58
C ASN A 555 66.23 23.94 -15.76
N LYS A 556 66.01 24.49 -14.55
CA LYS A 556 67.09 25.12 -13.76
C LYS A 556 68.03 24.05 -13.18
N PRO A 557 69.37 24.22 -13.23
CA PRO A 557 70.33 23.28 -12.65
C PRO A 557 70.42 23.46 -11.13
N ILE A 558 69.34 23.15 -10.40
CA ILE A 558 69.24 23.29 -8.95
C ILE A 558 69.08 21.92 -8.32
N ARG A 559 69.92 21.61 -7.31
CA ARG A 559 69.82 20.39 -6.53
C ARG A 559 69.12 20.65 -5.20
N ILE A 560 67.97 20.02 -4.98
CA ILE A 560 67.29 20.03 -3.68
C ILE A 560 67.89 18.92 -2.80
N ILE A 561 68.23 19.26 -1.55
CA ILE A 561 68.78 18.35 -0.56
C ILE A 561 67.86 18.39 0.67
N ASN A 562 67.05 17.36 0.84
CA ASN A 562 66.27 17.17 2.06
C ASN A 562 67.15 16.52 3.14
N GLN A 563 67.39 17.24 4.23
CA GLN A 563 68.14 16.78 5.41
C GLN A 563 67.28 16.79 6.67
N VAL A 564 65.96 16.72 6.54
CA VAL A 564 65.04 16.59 7.67
C VAL A 564 65.13 15.16 8.23
N PRO A 565 65.53 14.96 9.50
CA PRO A 565 65.55 13.64 10.15
C PRO A 565 64.16 13.00 10.21
N SER A 566 64.07 11.69 9.98
CA SER A 566 62.81 10.93 10.06
C SER A 566 62.40 10.56 11.48
N ASP A 567 63.26 10.78 12.48
CA ASP A 567 63.08 10.44 13.89
C ASP A 567 62.83 11.67 14.79
N LEU A 568 62.41 12.79 14.20
CA LEU A 568 62.00 14.00 14.92
C LEU A 568 60.64 13.81 15.62
N GLY A 569 60.45 14.46 16.76
CA GLY A 569 59.15 14.52 17.44
C GLY A 569 58.09 15.25 16.59
N LEU A 570 56.81 14.90 16.77
CA LEU A 570 55.69 15.55 16.08
C LEU A 570 55.52 17.00 16.56
N VAL A 571 55.15 17.92 15.67
CA VAL A 571 54.91 19.33 15.99
C VAL A 571 53.42 19.63 16.21
N SER A 572 53.09 20.51 17.15
CA SER A 572 51.72 21.03 17.31
C SER A 572 51.47 22.11 16.27
N SER A 573 50.78 21.73 15.20
CA SER A 573 50.52 22.62 14.06
C SER A 573 49.21 22.28 13.36
N ASP A 574 48.71 23.23 12.59
CA ASP A 574 47.69 22.95 11.58
C ASP A 574 48.41 22.39 10.33
N PRO A 575 48.08 21.16 9.86
CA PRO A 575 48.78 20.53 8.73
C PRO A 575 48.72 21.37 7.46
N GLN A 576 47.53 21.87 7.11
CA GLN A 576 47.31 22.61 5.86
C GLN A 576 48.02 23.97 5.89
N ARG A 577 47.99 24.65 7.05
CA ARG A 577 48.68 25.94 7.20
C ARG A 577 50.20 25.79 7.25
N LEU A 578 50.70 24.68 7.81
CA LEU A 578 52.12 24.35 7.79
C LEU A 578 52.61 24.07 6.36
N GLU A 579 51.87 23.28 5.59
CA GLU A 579 52.14 23.03 4.18
C GLU A 579 52.16 24.34 3.38
N GLN A 580 51.21 25.25 3.62
CA GLN A 580 51.17 26.57 2.99
C GLN A 580 52.41 27.42 3.30
N VAL A 581 52.84 27.44 4.57
CA VAL A 581 54.07 28.14 4.99
C VAL A 581 55.29 27.53 4.30
N MET A 582 55.41 26.20 4.32
CA MET A 582 56.54 25.48 3.72
C MET A 582 56.59 25.66 2.21
N TYR A 583 55.45 25.55 1.52
CA TYR A 583 55.35 25.77 0.09
C TYR A 583 55.76 27.19 -0.31
N ASN A 584 55.35 28.21 0.47
CA ASN A 584 55.75 29.59 0.24
C ASN A 584 57.26 29.80 0.40
N LEU A 585 57.88 29.21 1.42
CA LEU A 585 59.31 29.36 1.68
C LEU A 585 60.18 28.58 0.66
N VAL A 586 59.82 27.34 0.36
CA VAL A 586 60.49 26.51 -0.66
C VAL A 586 60.29 27.08 -2.06
N GLY A 587 59.08 27.54 -2.38
CA GLY A 587 58.78 28.23 -3.63
C GLY A 587 59.62 29.49 -3.82
N ASN A 588 59.80 30.29 -2.77
CA ASN A 588 60.70 31.45 -2.80
C ASN A 588 62.17 31.03 -3.02
N ALA A 589 62.64 29.98 -2.35
CA ALA A 589 64.00 29.46 -2.53
C ALA A 589 64.26 29.01 -3.98
N ILE A 590 63.33 28.28 -4.61
CA ILE A 590 63.43 27.85 -6.01
C ILE A 590 63.35 29.05 -6.97
N LYS A 591 62.50 30.01 -6.66
CA LYS A 591 62.31 31.20 -7.49
C LYS A 591 63.58 32.05 -7.57
N TYR A 592 64.24 32.31 -6.44
CA TYR A 592 65.38 33.23 -6.33
C TYR A 592 66.76 32.55 -6.43
N THR A 593 66.78 31.24 -6.67
CA THR A 593 67.97 30.50 -7.06
C THR A 593 67.93 30.26 -8.57
N SER A 594 69.02 30.59 -9.26
CA SER A 594 69.17 30.35 -10.70
C SER A 594 69.91 29.03 -10.96
N GLU A 595 71.00 28.81 -10.23
CA GLU A 595 71.81 27.58 -10.21
C GLU A 595 72.33 27.35 -8.79
N GLY A 596 72.55 26.09 -8.39
CA GLY A 596 73.08 25.77 -7.06
C GLY A 596 72.25 24.75 -6.30
N LYS A 597 72.09 24.94 -4.99
CA LYS A 597 71.38 23.97 -4.14
C LYS A 597 70.44 24.65 -3.15
N ILE A 598 69.37 23.92 -2.81
CA ILE A 598 68.44 24.28 -1.76
C ILE A 598 68.50 23.17 -0.72
N VAL A 599 68.72 23.54 0.54
CA VAL A 599 68.84 22.60 1.65
C VAL A 599 67.71 22.86 2.63
N ILE A 600 66.94 21.82 2.92
CA ILE A 600 65.90 21.87 3.96
C ILE A 600 66.38 21.01 5.12
N SER A 601 66.42 21.57 6.31
CA SER A 601 66.84 20.87 7.52
C SER A 601 65.93 21.22 8.69
N ALA A 602 65.84 20.32 9.66
CA ALA A 602 65.11 20.55 10.90
C ALA A 602 65.93 20.05 12.08
N SER A 603 65.91 20.79 13.18
CA SER A 603 66.59 20.45 14.43
C SER A 603 65.77 20.86 15.64
N VAL A 604 65.82 20.05 16.70
CA VAL A 604 65.17 20.38 17.98
C VAL A 604 66.05 21.37 18.73
N ILE A 605 65.45 22.48 19.18
CA ILE A 605 66.10 23.51 19.99
C ILE A 605 65.15 23.86 21.15
N ASP A 606 65.56 23.50 22.36
CA ASP A 606 64.72 23.54 23.57
C ASP A 606 63.43 22.70 23.38
N ASP A 607 62.25 23.26 23.68
CA ASP A 607 60.94 22.60 23.51
C ASP A 607 60.31 22.85 22.12
N ASN A 608 61.07 23.40 21.17
CA ASN A 608 60.60 23.73 19.82
C ASN A 608 61.44 23.02 18.74
N ILE A 609 60.81 22.72 17.61
CA ILE A 609 61.52 22.32 16.39
C ILE A 609 61.78 23.54 15.53
N ARG A 610 63.05 23.75 15.16
CA ARG A 610 63.48 24.76 14.20
C ARG A 610 63.62 24.14 12.82
N VAL A 611 62.88 24.67 11.87
CA VAL A 611 62.94 24.29 10.45
C VAL A 611 63.68 25.38 9.68
N GLN A 612 64.59 24.98 8.81
CA GLN A 612 65.41 25.90 8.01
C GLN A 612 65.30 25.56 6.52
N VAL A 613 65.06 26.57 5.70
CA VAL A 613 65.11 26.50 4.24
C VAL A 613 66.24 27.41 3.79
N VAL A 614 67.31 26.81 3.29
CA VAL A 614 68.55 27.49 2.87
C VAL A 614 68.66 27.41 1.35
N ASP A 615 68.76 28.55 0.70
CA ASP A 615 69.07 28.65 -0.73
C ASP A 615 70.46 29.26 -0.95
N THR A 616 71.09 28.93 -2.07
CA THR A 616 72.34 29.55 -2.55
C THR A 616 72.08 30.60 -3.63
N GLY A 617 70.93 31.25 -3.59
CA GLY A 617 70.48 32.21 -4.59
C GLY A 617 71.06 33.62 -4.40
N GLN A 618 70.38 34.60 -5.00
CA GLN A 618 70.86 36.00 -5.06
C GLN A 618 70.90 36.74 -3.71
N GLY A 619 70.30 36.20 -2.66
CA GLY A 619 70.20 36.86 -1.34
C GLY A 619 69.33 38.12 -1.31
N ILE A 620 69.11 38.67 -0.11
CA ILE A 620 68.29 39.86 0.18
C ILE A 620 69.18 40.91 0.85
N PRO A 621 69.23 42.17 0.35
CA PRO A 621 69.97 43.25 0.99
C PRO A 621 69.43 43.60 2.38
N ALA A 622 70.33 44.00 3.30
CA ALA A 622 69.99 44.24 4.70
C ALA A 622 68.89 45.30 4.91
N GLU A 623 68.81 46.29 4.02
CA GLU A 623 67.80 47.36 4.08
C GLU A 623 66.36 46.87 3.85
N TYR A 624 66.17 45.70 3.20
CA TYR A 624 64.84 45.15 2.94
C TYR A 624 64.42 44.11 3.98
N LEU A 625 65.33 43.60 4.82
CA LEU A 625 65.05 42.46 5.70
C LEU A 625 63.94 42.72 6.74
N GLU A 626 63.78 43.96 7.22
CA GLU A 626 62.69 44.30 8.15
C GLU A 626 61.35 44.47 7.44
N HIS A 627 61.37 44.88 6.16
CA HIS A 627 60.18 45.23 5.39
C HIS A 627 59.64 44.09 4.53
N ILE A 628 60.38 42.98 4.32
CA ILE A 628 59.89 41.85 3.51
C ILE A 628 58.66 41.13 4.10
N PHE A 629 58.38 41.34 5.39
CA PHE A 629 57.19 40.79 6.07
C PHE A 629 56.02 41.77 6.10
N GLU A 630 56.19 43.01 5.62
CA GLU A 630 55.10 43.95 5.49
C GLU A 630 54.23 43.59 4.27
N PRO A 631 52.90 43.67 4.38
CA PRO A 631 52.00 43.29 3.30
C PRO A 631 52.19 44.19 2.07
N LEU A 632 52.19 43.56 0.89
CA LEU A 632 52.28 44.21 -0.44
C LEU A 632 53.66 44.82 -0.79
N ILE A 633 54.69 44.59 0.02
CA ILE A 633 56.05 45.08 -0.25
C ILE A 633 56.84 44.02 -1.04
N GLN A 634 57.49 44.42 -2.13
CA GLN A 634 58.40 43.59 -2.94
C GLN A 634 59.76 44.28 -3.05
N ALA A 635 60.85 43.55 -2.80
CA ALA A 635 62.20 44.12 -2.82
C ALA A 635 62.72 44.33 -4.25
N GLY A 636 63.01 45.59 -4.61
CA GLY A 636 63.87 45.99 -5.74
C GLY A 636 63.18 46.38 -7.06
N GLN A 637 63.62 47.50 -7.66
CA GLN A 637 63.08 48.11 -8.90
C GLN A 637 63.74 47.65 -10.22
N ASP A 638 64.78 46.83 -10.22
CA ASP A 638 65.47 46.41 -11.46
C ASP A 638 65.58 44.88 -11.62
N ALA A 639 64.51 44.26 -12.14
CA ALA A 639 64.55 42.94 -12.79
C ALA A 639 63.24 42.69 -13.57
N SER A 640 63.17 43.18 -14.80
CA SER A 640 62.03 43.12 -15.71
C SER A 640 61.68 41.72 -16.27
N SER A 641 62.11 40.62 -15.62
CA SER A 641 61.88 39.26 -16.13
C SER A 641 61.34 38.22 -15.14
N TYR A 642 61.05 38.56 -13.87
CA TYR A 642 60.49 37.60 -12.90
C TYR A 642 59.47 38.23 -11.92
N ARG A 643 58.34 38.77 -12.44
CA ARG A 643 57.21 39.28 -11.62
C ARG A 643 56.13 38.22 -11.37
N GLN A 644 56.31 37.37 -10.37
CA GLN A 644 55.24 36.49 -9.85
C GLN A 644 55.18 36.54 -8.32
N GLY A 645 54.08 37.03 -7.77
CA GLY A 645 53.77 37.11 -6.33
C GLY A 645 52.91 38.33 -5.97
N ALA A 646 52.03 38.19 -4.96
CA ALA A 646 51.16 39.25 -4.43
C ALA A 646 51.86 40.18 -3.41
N GLY A 647 53.03 39.78 -2.90
CA GLY A 647 53.67 40.44 -1.75
C GLY A 647 52.98 40.15 -0.41
N LEU A 648 52.00 39.24 -0.36
CA LEU A 648 51.26 38.86 0.85
C LEU A 648 51.81 37.58 1.50
N GLY A 649 52.40 36.66 0.72
CA GLY A 649 52.78 35.32 1.19
C GLY A 649 53.72 35.29 2.41
N LEU A 650 54.74 36.15 2.46
CA LEU A 650 55.65 36.19 3.63
C LEU A 650 54.99 36.81 4.87
N SER A 651 54.13 37.81 4.69
CA SER A 651 53.36 38.43 5.77
C SER A 651 52.35 37.45 6.38
N ILE A 652 51.68 36.66 5.53
CA ILE A 652 50.75 35.61 5.94
C ILE A 652 51.51 34.47 6.63
N SER A 653 52.64 34.02 6.07
CA SER A 653 53.44 32.95 6.69
C SER A 653 53.91 33.32 8.09
N ARG A 654 54.34 34.57 8.32
CA ARG A 654 54.73 35.06 9.65
C ARG A 654 53.55 35.01 10.63
N GLN A 655 52.40 35.53 10.22
CA GLN A 655 51.22 35.60 11.08
C GLN A 655 50.64 34.21 11.39
N LEU A 656 50.65 33.28 10.43
CA LEU A 656 50.25 31.89 10.64
C LEU A 656 51.17 31.19 11.63
N ILE A 657 52.50 31.37 11.50
CA ILE A 657 53.47 30.80 12.44
C ILE A 657 53.25 31.38 13.86
N GLU A 658 53.01 32.70 13.98
CA GLU A 658 52.72 33.35 15.28
C GLU A 658 51.42 32.81 15.92
N LEU A 659 50.36 32.61 15.13
CA LEU A 659 49.10 31.99 15.61
C LEU A 659 49.30 30.52 16.01
N MET A 660 50.20 29.80 15.34
CA MET A 660 50.59 28.44 15.71
C MET A 660 51.50 28.41 16.95
N GLY A 661 51.94 29.57 17.46
CA GLY A 661 52.76 29.68 18.66
C GLY A 661 54.26 29.64 18.39
N GLY A 662 54.65 29.84 17.13
CA GLY A 662 56.03 29.87 16.67
C GLY A 662 56.51 31.27 16.27
N SER A 663 57.76 31.34 15.80
CA SER A 663 58.35 32.57 15.24
C SER A 663 59.11 32.29 13.94
N LEU A 664 58.99 33.20 12.96
CA LEU A 664 59.68 33.18 11.66
C LEU A 664 60.82 34.22 11.62
N TYR A 665 62.00 33.78 11.18
CA TYR A 665 63.22 34.56 11.07
C TYR A 665 63.82 34.43 9.68
N VAL A 666 64.63 35.42 9.29
CA VAL A 666 65.36 35.43 8.02
C VAL A 666 66.79 35.90 8.26
N SER A 667 67.73 35.25 7.59
CA SER A 667 69.13 35.68 7.48
C SER A 667 69.53 35.57 6.01
N SER A 668 70.05 36.64 5.43
CA SER A 668 70.42 36.65 4.01
C SER A 668 71.66 37.50 3.77
N GLN A 669 72.47 37.10 2.80
CA GLN A 669 73.57 37.90 2.29
C GLN A 669 73.49 37.95 0.77
N PRO A 670 73.59 39.15 0.15
CA PRO A 670 73.57 39.27 -1.30
C PRO A 670 74.63 38.39 -1.97
N MET A 671 74.22 37.68 -3.03
CA MET A 671 75.03 36.75 -3.84
C MET A 671 75.55 35.50 -3.11
N LEU A 672 75.17 35.30 -1.85
CA LEU A 672 75.54 34.11 -1.05
C LEU A 672 74.33 33.22 -0.74
N GLY A 673 73.13 33.78 -0.74
CA GLY A 673 71.87 33.06 -0.56
C GLY A 673 71.06 33.51 0.66
N THR A 674 69.85 32.95 0.81
CA THR A 674 68.95 33.24 1.94
C THR A 674 68.68 32.01 2.79
N THR A 675 68.56 32.22 4.10
CA THR A 675 68.12 31.22 5.06
C THR A 675 66.88 31.74 5.76
N PHE A 676 65.73 31.13 5.47
CA PHE A 676 64.52 31.30 6.28
C PHE A 676 64.51 30.25 7.38
N SER A 677 64.17 30.64 8.60
CA SER A 677 64.11 29.74 9.74
C SER A 677 62.87 30.01 10.56
N PHE A 678 62.06 29.00 10.84
CA PHE A 678 60.94 29.14 11.77
C PHE A 678 60.96 28.10 12.86
N THR A 679 60.23 28.37 13.92
CA THR A 679 60.11 27.52 15.11
C THR A 679 58.67 27.11 15.32
N LEU A 680 58.44 25.86 15.72
CA LEU A 680 57.12 25.34 16.11
C LEU A 680 57.24 24.53 17.40
N PRO A 681 56.23 24.58 18.28
CA PRO A 681 56.22 23.78 19.50
C PRO A 681 56.05 22.29 19.20
N LEU A 682 56.66 21.45 20.04
CA LEU A 682 56.40 20.01 20.05
C LEU A 682 54.94 19.71 20.42
N ALA A 683 54.39 18.63 19.87
CA ALA A 683 53.04 18.19 20.17
C ALA A 683 52.89 17.80 21.66
N THR A 684 51.78 18.23 22.27
CA THR A 684 51.46 17.92 23.68
C THR A 684 50.94 16.49 23.84
N GLN A 685 50.97 15.96 25.08
CA GLN A 685 50.56 14.57 25.38
C GLN A 685 49.13 14.25 24.88
N GLU A 686 48.19 15.19 24.99
CA GLU A 686 46.80 15.04 24.51
C GLU A 686 46.71 14.97 22.97
N GLU A 687 47.54 15.74 22.26
CA GLU A 687 47.61 15.72 20.79
C GLU A 687 48.30 14.44 20.27
N LEU A 688 49.25 13.92 21.04
CA LEU A 688 49.93 12.64 20.79
C LEU A 688 49.00 11.44 21.04
N ASP A 689 48.12 11.50 22.06
CA ASP A 689 47.12 10.47 22.32
C ASP A 689 46.06 10.41 21.20
N CYS A 690 45.60 11.56 20.70
CA CYS A 690 44.72 11.62 19.50
C CYS A 690 45.39 11.11 18.23
N TYR A 691 46.71 11.32 18.07
CA TYR A 691 47.50 10.74 16.98
C TYR A 691 47.65 9.21 17.12
N SER A 692 47.70 8.70 18.35
CA SER A 692 47.88 7.27 18.66
C SER A 692 46.59 6.45 18.48
N GLU A 693 45.41 7.02 18.73
CA GLU A 693 44.10 6.38 18.46
C GLU A 693 43.71 6.43 16.97
N SER A 694 44.30 7.36 16.21
CA SER A 694 44.14 7.48 14.75
C SER A 694 45.31 6.84 14.02
N GLY A 695 45.42 5.51 14.10
CA GLY A 695 46.48 4.76 13.41
C GLY A 695 46.63 5.17 11.93
N SER A 696 47.80 5.71 11.58
CA SER A 696 48.36 5.93 10.24
C SER A 696 47.37 5.94 9.06
N TYR A 697 46.67 7.06 8.85
CA TYR A 697 46.37 7.50 7.48
C TYR A 697 47.47 8.45 7.02
N SER A 698 48.60 7.88 6.59
CA SER A 698 49.47 8.58 5.66
C SER A 698 48.64 8.95 4.43
N HIS A 699 48.49 10.23 4.13
CA HIS A 699 47.75 10.69 2.95
C HIS A 699 48.46 10.37 1.61
N PHE A 700 49.57 9.62 1.65
CA PHE A 700 50.22 9.02 0.49
C PHE A 700 51.02 7.78 0.92
N GLN A 701 50.61 6.59 0.49
CA GLN A 701 51.48 5.42 0.38
C GLN A 701 51.47 4.98 -1.08
N ALA A 702 52.61 5.16 -1.76
CA ALA A 702 52.88 4.49 -3.01
C ALA A 702 52.90 2.96 -2.79
N PRO A 703 52.44 2.14 -3.76
CA PRO A 703 52.45 0.70 -3.62
C PRO A 703 53.86 0.17 -3.84
N ASP A 704 54.55 -0.24 -2.77
CA ASP A 704 55.76 -1.07 -2.88
C ASP A 704 55.54 -2.46 -2.27
N LEU A 705 55.21 -3.37 -3.18
CA LEU A 705 55.61 -4.79 -3.31
C LEU A 705 55.94 -5.62 -2.04
N ILE A 706 55.03 -6.57 -1.75
CA ILE A 706 55.22 -7.98 -1.31
C ILE A 706 55.79 -8.16 0.14
N ASP A 707 55.17 -8.85 1.11
CA ASP A 707 54.51 -10.16 1.08
C ASP A 707 53.63 -10.41 2.34
N ASN A 708 52.50 -11.08 2.11
CA ASN A 708 51.79 -12.06 2.96
C ASN A 708 51.59 -11.89 4.48
N SER A 709 50.30 -11.71 4.84
CA SER A 709 49.44 -12.72 5.51
C SER A 709 48.75 -12.31 6.84
N GLN A 710 47.42 -12.50 6.82
CA GLN A 710 46.46 -12.74 7.93
C GLN A 710 45.69 -11.56 8.58
N GLN A 711 44.37 -11.50 8.23
CA GLN A 711 43.15 -11.23 9.05
C GLN A 711 42.92 -9.84 9.69
N GLU A 712 41.72 -9.23 9.78
CA GLU A 712 40.34 -9.46 9.30
C GLU A 712 39.47 -8.19 9.57
N ASN A 713 38.63 -7.81 8.60
CA ASN A 713 37.25 -7.26 8.69
C ASN A 713 36.75 -6.50 9.95
N SER A 714 36.39 -5.22 9.78
CA SER A 714 35.28 -4.58 10.52
C SER A 714 34.12 -4.27 9.56
N VAL A 715 33.31 -5.29 9.32
CA VAL A 715 32.08 -5.21 8.52
C VAL A 715 30.99 -4.59 9.40
N ILE A 716 30.52 -3.39 9.06
CA ILE A 716 29.19 -2.93 9.51
C ILE A 716 28.20 -3.98 9.01
N SER A 717 27.53 -4.68 9.92
CA SER A 717 26.69 -5.82 9.60
C SER A 717 25.54 -5.39 8.68
N GLU A 718 25.52 -5.87 7.44
CA GLU A 718 24.37 -5.66 6.53
C GLU A 718 23.13 -6.30 7.16
N ASN A 719 21.99 -5.60 7.09
CA ASN A 719 20.70 -6.21 7.36
C ASN A 719 20.34 -7.15 6.19
N PRO A 720 20.39 -8.49 6.36
CA PRO A 720 20.17 -9.41 5.24
C PRO A 720 18.75 -9.33 4.66
N ASP A 721 17.78 -8.87 5.47
CA ASP A 721 16.36 -8.74 5.09
C ASP A 721 16.00 -7.33 4.60
N GLY A 722 16.98 -6.42 4.46
CA GLY A 722 16.77 -5.05 4.01
C GLY A 722 16.57 -4.91 2.49
N PRO A 723 15.82 -3.89 2.01
CA PRO A 723 15.68 -3.63 0.57
C PRO A 723 17.02 -3.37 -0.10
N LEU A 724 17.20 -3.89 -1.32
CA LEU A 724 18.42 -3.69 -2.10
C LEU A 724 18.37 -2.39 -2.90
N LEU A 725 19.33 -1.50 -2.66
CA LEU A 725 19.55 -0.25 -3.37
C LEU A 725 20.83 -0.32 -4.20
N VAL A 726 20.79 0.20 -5.42
CA VAL A 726 21.99 0.45 -6.24
C VAL A 726 22.28 1.94 -6.28
N ILE A 727 23.57 2.28 -6.19
CA ILE A 727 24.06 3.66 -6.24
C ILE A 727 25.08 3.75 -7.36
N ALA A 728 24.84 4.64 -8.31
CA ALA A 728 25.71 4.90 -9.44
C ALA A 728 26.24 6.33 -9.36
N ASP A 729 27.55 6.47 -9.15
CA ASP A 729 28.27 7.75 -9.01
C ASP A 729 29.73 7.49 -9.38
N ASP A 730 30.33 8.36 -10.18
CA ASP A 730 31.71 8.18 -10.66
C ASP A 730 32.76 8.58 -9.62
N GLU A 731 32.34 9.29 -8.58
CA GLU A 731 33.20 9.72 -7.48
C GLU A 731 33.18 8.68 -6.33
N PRO A 732 34.29 7.95 -6.07
CA PRO A 732 34.34 6.89 -5.06
C PRO A 732 34.03 7.38 -3.63
N VAL A 733 34.25 8.66 -3.36
CA VAL A 733 33.93 9.29 -2.08
C VAL A 733 32.41 9.38 -1.88
N ASN A 734 31.66 9.76 -2.92
CA ASN A 734 30.20 9.83 -2.86
C ASN A 734 29.60 8.44 -2.64
N LEU A 735 30.11 7.44 -3.35
CA LEU A 735 29.71 6.04 -3.18
C LEU A 735 29.91 5.57 -1.73
N ARG A 736 31.07 5.83 -1.12
CA ARG A 736 31.34 5.45 0.28
C ARG A 736 30.44 6.14 1.29
N VAL A 737 30.15 7.42 1.09
CA VAL A 737 29.28 8.20 2.00
C VAL A 737 27.84 7.70 1.94
N LEU A 738 27.33 7.46 0.73
CA LEU A 738 25.98 6.95 0.54
C LEU A 738 25.83 5.49 0.97
N ASP A 739 26.85 4.65 0.70
CA ASP A 739 26.90 3.25 1.18
C ASP A 739 26.82 3.18 2.71
N SER A 740 27.66 3.97 3.40
CA SER A 740 27.68 4.01 4.87
C SER A 740 26.36 4.52 5.45
N PHE A 741 25.79 5.57 4.85
CA PHE A 741 24.54 6.17 5.31
C PHE A 741 23.34 5.22 5.14
N LEU A 742 23.17 4.62 3.96
CA LEU A 742 22.01 3.79 3.66
C LEU A 742 22.08 2.42 4.35
N LYS A 743 23.29 1.87 4.57
CA LYS A 743 23.45 0.66 5.42
C LYS A 743 23.04 0.92 6.87
N LEU A 744 23.33 2.10 7.43
CA LEU A 744 22.88 2.48 8.77
C LEU A 744 21.36 2.62 8.87
N GLU A 745 20.69 3.03 7.79
CA GLU A 745 19.22 3.07 7.67
C GLU A 745 18.59 1.68 7.43
N GLY A 746 19.41 0.61 7.37
CA GLY A 746 18.95 -0.77 7.27
C GLY A 746 18.75 -1.30 5.85
N TYR A 747 19.24 -0.59 4.83
CA TYR A 747 19.21 -1.03 3.43
C TYR A 747 20.44 -1.88 3.07
N ARG A 748 20.26 -2.79 2.10
CA ARG A 748 21.37 -3.45 1.41
C ARG A 748 21.81 -2.53 0.27
N VAL A 749 23.11 -2.30 0.13
CA VAL A 749 23.63 -1.35 -0.85
C VAL A 749 24.65 -2.00 -1.77
N ARG A 750 24.54 -1.73 -3.07
CA ARG A 750 25.57 -2.02 -4.08
C ARG A 750 25.92 -0.75 -4.82
N THR A 751 27.18 -0.60 -5.17
CA THR A 751 27.72 0.61 -5.80
C THR A 751 28.22 0.29 -7.20
N ALA A 752 28.06 1.22 -8.12
CA ALA A 752 28.62 1.19 -9.47
C ALA A 752 29.29 2.53 -9.77
N CYS A 753 30.42 2.49 -10.48
CA CYS A 753 31.25 3.66 -10.78
C CYS A 753 30.93 4.28 -12.15
N ASP A 754 30.23 3.55 -13.03
CA ASP A 754 29.85 4.05 -14.35
C ASP A 754 28.51 3.49 -14.84
N GLY A 755 28.00 4.06 -15.94
CA GLY A 755 26.73 3.65 -16.54
C GLY A 755 26.68 2.19 -17.02
N PRO A 756 27.69 1.69 -17.75
CA PRO A 756 27.75 0.28 -18.14
C PRO A 756 27.70 -0.70 -16.96
N GLU A 757 28.50 -0.48 -15.92
CA GLU A 757 28.51 -1.28 -14.69
C GLU A 757 27.15 -1.20 -13.99
N THR A 758 26.52 -0.03 -13.98
CA THR A 758 25.17 0.16 -13.41
C THR A 758 24.13 -0.72 -14.09
N ILE A 759 24.14 -0.78 -15.43
CA ILE A 759 23.18 -1.60 -16.19
C ILE A 759 23.43 -3.09 -15.92
N GLU A 760 24.68 -3.54 -15.97
CA GLU A 760 25.05 -4.94 -15.69
C GLU A 760 24.64 -5.36 -14.26
N LEU A 761 24.87 -4.48 -13.29
CA LEU A 761 24.54 -4.73 -11.89
C LEU A 761 23.03 -4.83 -11.66
N ILE A 762 22.23 -3.99 -12.35
CA ILE A 762 20.76 -4.03 -12.27
C ILE A 762 20.20 -5.33 -12.85
N GLU A 763 20.73 -5.80 -13.98
CA GLU A 763 20.31 -7.07 -14.58
C GLU A 763 20.62 -8.27 -13.68
N LYS A 764 21.76 -8.24 -12.99
CA LYS A 764 22.22 -9.33 -12.14
C LYS A 764 21.52 -9.37 -10.78
N GLU A 765 21.43 -8.23 -10.10
CA GLU A 765 21.03 -8.14 -8.69
C GLU A 765 19.56 -7.75 -8.49
N LYS A 766 18.89 -7.21 -9.53
CA LYS A 766 17.47 -6.79 -9.51
C LYS A 766 17.10 -5.94 -8.27
N PRO A 767 17.69 -4.74 -8.14
CA PRO A 767 17.45 -3.87 -6.98
C PRO A 767 16.03 -3.31 -6.92
N GLU A 768 15.61 -2.91 -5.72
CA GLU A 768 14.30 -2.29 -5.48
C GLU A 768 14.29 -0.79 -5.78
N LEU A 769 15.45 -0.12 -5.87
CA LEU A 769 15.57 1.29 -6.27
C LEU A 769 17.01 1.62 -6.72
N LEU A 770 17.13 2.54 -7.68
CA LEU A 770 18.41 3.08 -8.19
C LEU A 770 18.56 4.55 -7.83
N LEU A 771 19.69 4.90 -7.21
CA LEU A 771 20.20 6.27 -7.12
C LEU A 771 21.23 6.48 -8.22
N LEU A 772 21.02 7.48 -9.08
CA LEU A 772 21.79 7.64 -10.31
C LEU A 772 22.33 9.06 -10.45
N ASP A 773 23.65 9.22 -10.46
CA ASP A 773 24.25 10.49 -10.85
C ASP A 773 24.02 10.78 -12.34
N ILE A 774 23.72 12.03 -12.64
CA ILE A 774 23.58 12.52 -14.01
C ILE A 774 24.96 12.62 -14.69
N MET A 775 25.98 13.06 -13.95
CA MET A 775 27.28 13.44 -14.50
C MET A 775 28.31 12.30 -14.38
N MET A 776 28.09 11.18 -15.07
CA MET A 776 29.04 10.06 -15.12
C MET A 776 29.81 10.02 -16.45
N PRO A 777 31.11 9.63 -16.45
CA PRO A 777 31.92 9.49 -17.65
C PRO A 777 31.47 8.32 -18.51
N GLY A 778 31.64 8.46 -19.83
CA GLY A 778 31.26 7.45 -20.82
C GLY A 778 29.76 7.45 -21.13
N MET A 779 28.91 7.20 -20.14
CA MET A 779 27.45 7.15 -20.27
C MET A 779 26.78 8.00 -19.18
N SER A 780 26.10 9.06 -19.60
CA SER A 780 25.41 9.96 -18.67
C SER A 780 24.23 9.27 -17.96
N GLY A 781 23.87 9.75 -16.77
CA GLY A 781 22.72 9.21 -16.03
C GLY A 781 21.40 9.29 -16.81
N TYR A 782 21.22 10.30 -17.67
CA TYR A 782 20.06 10.34 -18.59
C TYR A 782 20.03 9.14 -19.53
N GLN A 783 21.17 8.81 -20.15
CA GLN A 783 21.28 7.68 -21.08
C GLN A 783 21.10 6.34 -20.36
N VAL A 784 21.61 6.20 -19.14
CA VAL A 784 21.40 5.01 -18.31
C VAL A 784 19.91 4.83 -17.99
N CYS A 785 19.24 5.91 -17.59
CA CYS A 785 17.80 5.89 -17.30
C CYS A 785 16.98 5.50 -18.55
N GLU A 786 17.25 6.12 -19.70
CA GLU A 786 16.59 5.78 -20.97
C GLU A 786 16.83 4.31 -21.38
N ALA A 787 18.05 3.79 -21.16
CA ALA A 787 18.37 2.40 -21.45
C ALA A 787 17.57 1.44 -20.56
N LEU A 788 17.54 1.69 -19.25
CA LEU A 788 16.80 0.88 -18.28
C LEU A 788 15.29 0.94 -18.52
N ARG A 789 14.76 2.08 -18.95
CA ARG A 789 13.32 2.25 -19.24
C ARG A 789 12.82 1.47 -20.45
N LYS A 790 13.71 0.94 -21.29
CA LYS A 790 13.34 -0.02 -22.35
C LYS A 790 12.97 -1.41 -21.79
N GLN A 791 13.41 -1.72 -20.58
CA GLN A 791 13.30 -3.05 -19.98
C GLN A 791 12.51 -3.06 -18.66
N TYR A 792 12.59 -1.98 -17.87
CA TYR A 792 11.95 -1.87 -16.56
C TYR A 792 11.02 -0.66 -16.50
N ASP A 793 9.77 -0.90 -16.12
CA ASP A 793 8.81 0.18 -15.90
C ASP A 793 9.07 0.93 -14.57
N HIS A 794 8.47 2.10 -14.41
CA HIS A 794 8.62 3.01 -13.28
C HIS A 794 8.30 2.37 -11.92
N ALA A 795 7.36 1.42 -11.90
CA ALA A 795 6.99 0.69 -10.70
C ALA A 795 7.95 -0.48 -10.38
N GLN A 796 8.59 -1.06 -11.40
CA GLN A 796 9.50 -2.20 -11.22
C GLN A 796 10.89 -1.76 -10.77
N LEU A 797 11.38 -0.63 -11.32
CA LEU A 797 12.63 -0.03 -10.91
C LEU A 797 12.46 1.49 -10.78
N PRO A 798 12.16 1.98 -9.57
CA PRO A 798 12.22 3.40 -9.25
C PRO A 798 13.65 3.93 -9.42
N ILE A 799 13.79 5.03 -10.17
CA ILE A 799 15.08 5.70 -10.41
C ILE A 799 15.00 7.13 -9.86
N ILE A 800 15.87 7.46 -8.90
CA ILE A 800 16.04 8.82 -8.39
C ILE A 800 17.36 9.38 -8.93
N MET A 801 17.28 10.46 -9.71
CA MET A 801 18.48 11.13 -10.23
C MET A 801 19.10 12.06 -9.19
N LEU A 802 20.42 12.01 -9.04
CA LEU A 802 21.20 12.93 -8.23
C LEU A 802 21.90 13.92 -9.16
N THR A 803 21.70 15.22 -8.97
CA THR A 803 22.20 16.24 -9.91
C THR A 803 22.92 17.39 -9.22
N ALA A 804 24.06 17.84 -9.74
CA ALA A 804 24.67 19.11 -9.34
C ALA A 804 24.04 20.33 -10.06
N LEU A 805 23.16 20.08 -11.03
CA LEU A 805 22.56 21.11 -11.88
C LEU A 805 21.22 21.57 -11.30
N ASN A 806 21.16 22.84 -10.87
CA ASN A 806 19.98 23.44 -10.22
C ASN A 806 19.02 24.15 -11.19
N GLN A 807 19.19 24.00 -12.52
CA GLN A 807 18.34 24.65 -13.49
C GLN A 807 17.03 23.86 -13.70
N ALA A 808 15.93 24.56 -13.98
CA ALA A 808 14.63 23.91 -14.18
C ALA A 808 14.63 22.95 -15.38
N GLU A 809 15.45 23.24 -16.39
CA GLU A 809 15.57 22.49 -17.64
C GLU A 809 16.17 21.08 -17.41
N ASP A 810 17.17 20.94 -16.54
CA ASP A 810 17.78 19.64 -16.21
C ASP A 810 16.80 18.71 -15.47
N ARG A 811 15.92 19.28 -14.66
CA ARG A 811 14.89 18.52 -13.92
C ARG A 811 13.81 18.00 -14.86
N VAL A 812 13.39 18.82 -15.82
CA VAL A 812 12.45 18.42 -16.88
C VAL A 812 13.06 17.29 -17.71
N ARG A 813 14.33 17.44 -18.11
CA ARG A 813 15.05 16.42 -18.88
C ARG A 813 15.19 15.10 -18.12
N GLY A 814 15.38 15.13 -16.80
CA GLY A 814 15.42 13.93 -15.97
C GLY A 814 14.11 13.15 -15.96
N PHE A 815 12.97 13.83 -15.87
CA PHE A 815 11.66 13.19 -16.00
C PHE A 815 11.37 12.68 -17.42
N GLU A 816 11.77 13.45 -18.45
CA GLU A 816 11.62 13.02 -19.84
C GLU A 816 12.43 11.76 -20.16
N ALA A 817 13.60 11.59 -19.53
CA ALA A 817 14.41 10.37 -19.60
C ALA A 817 13.80 9.18 -18.82
N GLY A 818 12.72 9.41 -18.06
CA GLY A 818 11.97 8.39 -17.32
C GLY A 818 12.37 8.23 -15.85
N ALA A 819 13.04 9.20 -15.23
CA ALA A 819 13.28 9.16 -13.79
C ALA A 819 11.96 9.27 -13.01
N ASN A 820 11.86 8.59 -11.87
CA ASN A 820 10.71 8.75 -10.97
C ASN A 820 10.80 10.05 -10.17
N ASP A 821 12.03 10.50 -9.89
CA ASP A 821 12.29 11.70 -9.11
C ASP A 821 13.72 12.20 -9.31
N TYR A 822 14.02 13.40 -8.83
CA TYR A 822 15.36 13.98 -8.84
C TYR A 822 15.68 14.70 -7.51
N LEU A 823 16.97 14.77 -7.18
CA LEU A 823 17.47 15.42 -5.97
C LEU A 823 18.78 16.18 -6.26
N SER A 824 18.84 17.45 -5.84
CA SER A 824 20.00 18.32 -6.10
C SER A 824 21.12 18.14 -5.08
N LYS A 825 22.37 17.99 -5.54
CA LYS A 825 23.60 17.98 -4.73
C LYS A 825 24.03 19.43 -4.41
N PRO A 826 24.38 19.75 -3.15
CA PRO A 826 24.35 18.90 -1.96
C PRO A 826 22.92 18.71 -1.43
N PHE A 827 22.56 17.47 -1.11
CA PHE A 827 21.23 17.12 -0.59
C PHE A 827 21.23 16.80 0.90
N ASN A 828 20.08 17.01 1.55
CA ASN A 828 19.88 16.62 2.93
C ASN A 828 19.66 15.09 3.02
N LYS A 829 20.37 14.42 3.94
CA LYS A 829 20.26 12.97 4.20
C LYS A 829 18.82 12.54 4.52
N GLN A 830 18.08 13.32 5.31
CA GLN A 830 16.69 13.04 5.67
C GLN A 830 15.74 13.16 4.48
N GLU A 831 16.00 14.11 3.57
CA GLU A 831 15.22 14.28 2.35
C GLU A 831 15.41 13.09 1.40
N LEU A 832 16.66 12.65 1.21
CA LEU A 832 16.97 11.46 0.42
C LEU A 832 16.27 10.22 0.99
N ALA A 833 16.36 9.98 2.30
CA ALA A 833 15.73 8.84 2.95
C ALA A 833 14.19 8.85 2.77
N ALA A 834 13.54 10.01 2.95
CA ALA A 834 12.10 10.14 2.78
C ALA A 834 11.65 9.82 1.34
N ARG A 835 12.39 10.29 0.34
CA ARG A 835 12.11 9.99 -1.08
C ARG A 835 12.30 8.52 -1.40
N ILE A 836 13.36 7.90 -0.89
CA ILE A 836 13.59 6.45 -1.04
C ILE A 836 12.41 5.66 -0.46
N THR A 837 12.00 5.96 0.78
CA THR A 837 10.86 5.26 1.42
C THR A 837 9.56 5.44 0.63
N ALA A 838 9.28 6.64 0.13
CA ALA A 838 8.08 6.91 -0.66
C ALA A 838 8.04 6.04 -1.93
N HIS A 839 9.12 6.02 -2.71
CA HIS A 839 9.18 5.26 -3.96
C HIS A 839 9.19 3.74 -3.75
N LEU A 840 9.88 3.24 -2.72
CA LEU A 840 9.83 1.81 -2.35
C LEU A 840 8.42 1.38 -1.95
N SER A 841 7.69 2.21 -1.19
CA SER A 841 6.32 1.90 -0.77
C SER A 841 5.34 1.87 -1.96
N ALA A 842 5.50 2.79 -2.92
CA ALA A 842 4.69 2.86 -4.12
C ALA A 842 4.93 1.65 -5.04
N SER A 843 6.20 1.28 -5.25
CA SER A 843 6.58 0.08 -6.01
C SER A 843 5.98 -1.20 -5.41
N LYS A 844 6.09 -1.39 -4.08
CA LYS A 844 5.51 -2.55 -3.38
C LYS A 844 3.98 -2.61 -3.46
N ALA A 845 3.30 -1.46 -3.42
CA ALA A 845 1.85 -1.41 -3.54
C ALA A 845 1.38 -1.85 -4.93
N GLU A 846 2.09 -1.42 -5.98
CA GLU A 846 1.77 -1.77 -7.36
C GLU A 846 2.04 -3.25 -7.64
N GLN A 847 3.15 -3.79 -7.14
CA GLN A 847 3.46 -5.22 -7.28
C GLN A 847 2.40 -6.11 -6.60
N ARG A 848 1.95 -5.75 -5.39
CA ARG A 848 0.83 -6.45 -4.72
C ARG A 848 -0.48 -6.37 -5.50
N ARG A 849 -0.74 -5.25 -6.20
CA ARG A 849 -1.93 -5.10 -7.04
C ARG A 849 -1.91 -6.09 -8.19
N LEU A 850 -0.80 -6.17 -8.91
CA LEU A 850 -0.61 -7.11 -10.03
C LEU A 850 -0.71 -8.58 -9.58
N GLU A 851 -0.10 -8.94 -8.45
CA GLU A 851 -0.22 -10.28 -7.87
C GLU A 851 -1.67 -10.62 -7.50
N ASN A 852 -2.39 -9.69 -6.87
CA ASN A 852 -3.81 -9.88 -6.53
C ASN A 852 -4.69 -10.05 -7.78
N ASP A 853 -4.44 -9.28 -8.84
CA ASP A 853 -5.18 -9.40 -10.09
C ASP A 853 -4.93 -10.76 -10.76
N GLN A 854 -3.69 -11.24 -10.74
CA GLN A 854 -3.33 -12.56 -11.25
C GLN A 854 -3.97 -13.69 -10.44
N LEU A 855 -3.96 -13.59 -9.11
CA LEU A 855 -4.63 -14.54 -8.22
C LEU A 855 -6.15 -14.55 -8.43
N GLN A 856 -6.77 -13.39 -8.64
CA GLN A 856 -8.20 -13.32 -8.94
C GLN A 856 -8.56 -13.97 -10.29
N LEU A 857 -7.73 -13.78 -11.31
CA LEU A 857 -7.86 -14.45 -12.60
C LEU A 857 -7.75 -15.97 -12.44
N GLU A 858 -6.78 -16.45 -11.67
CA GLU A 858 -6.61 -17.87 -11.39
C GLU A 858 -7.80 -18.46 -10.61
N LEU A 859 -8.31 -17.74 -9.60
CA LEU A 859 -9.50 -18.17 -8.84
C LEU A 859 -10.75 -18.23 -9.72
N LYS A 860 -10.97 -17.22 -10.58
CA LYS A 860 -12.08 -17.23 -11.55
C LYS A 860 -11.95 -18.39 -12.53
N HIS A 861 -10.75 -18.67 -13.00
CA HIS A 861 -10.49 -19.81 -13.89
C HIS A 861 -10.76 -21.14 -13.20
N ARG A 862 -10.28 -21.34 -11.96
CA ARG A 862 -10.56 -22.56 -11.17
C ARG A 862 -12.05 -22.75 -10.92
N ALA A 863 -12.77 -21.69 -10.56
CA ALA A 863 -14.22 -21.74 -10.36
C ALA A 863 -14.97 -22.10 -11.66
N MET A 864 -14.53 -21.59 -12.80
CA MET A 864 -15.10 -21.93 -14.11
C MET A 864 -14.83 -23.39 -14.49
N VAL A 865 -13.62 -23.89 -14.26
CA VAL A 865 -13.28 -25.31 -14.50
C VAL A 865 -14.11 -26.23 -13.61
N GLU A 866 -14.29 -25.88 -12.33
CA GLU A 866 -15.10 -26.65 -11.39
C GLU A 866 -16.59 -26.67 -11.77
N ALA A 867 -17.15 -25.51 -12.17
CA ALA A 867 -18.52 -25.42 -12.63
C ALA A 867 -18.77 -26.24 -13.90
N ASN A 868 -17.85 -26.18 -14.87
CA ASN A 868 -17.93 -26.97 -16.11
C ASN A 868 -17.80 -28.48 -15.84
N LEU A 869 -16.96 -28.86 -14.88
CA LEU A 869 -16.82 -30.25 -14.43
C LEU A 869 -18.11 -30.77 -13.81
N LEU A 870 -18.72 -30.01 -12.90
CA LEU A 870 -19.99 -30.37 -12.27
C LEU A 870 -21.12 -30.48 -13.30
N GLU A 871 -21.17 -29.57 -14.28
CA GLU A 871 -22.13 -29.64 -15.37
C GLU A 871 -21.92 -30.89 -16.24
N THR A 872 -20.67 -31.20 -16.58
CA THR A 872 -20.32 -32.38 -17.39
C THR A 872 -20.63 -33.68 -16.63
N GLN A 873 -20.29 -33.75 -15.34
CA GLN A 873 -20.64 -34.88 -14.47
C GLN A 873 -22.16 -35.05 -14.35
N GLY A 874 -22.90 -33.96 -14.17
CA GLY A 874 -24.37 -33.98 -14.11
C GLY A 874 -25.00 -34.53 -15.38
N ARG A 875 -24.55 -34.05 -16.56
CA ARG A 875 -25.05 -34.52 -17.87
C ARG A 875 -24.76 -36.00 -18.13
N LEU A 876 -23.57 -36.47 -17.75
CA LEU A 876 -23.21 -37.88 -17.90
C LEU A 876 -23.99 -38.80 -16.97
N LEU A 877 -24.22 -38.37 -15.72
CA LEU A 877 -25.08 -39.10 -14.78
C LEU A 877 -26.52 -39.18 -15.31
N GLU A 878 -27.05 -38.09 -15.86
CA GLU A 878 -28.38 -38.05 -16.48
C GLU A 878 -28.48 -38.98 -17.71
N GLN A 879 -27.42 -39.05 -18.53
CA GLN A 879 -27.34 -39.99 -19.65
C GLN A 879 -27.27 -41.46 -19.21
N LEU A 880 -26.51 -41.76 -18.14
CA LEU A 880 -26.43 -43.12 -17.58
C LEU A 880 -27.74 -43.54 -16.90
N GLU A 881 -28.44 -42.61 -16.23
CA GLU A 881 -29.74 -42.88 -15.61
C GLU A 881 -30.84 -43.13 -16.64
N SER A 882 -30.85 -42.38 -17.74
CA SER A 882 -31.84 -42.49 -18.83
C SER A 882 -31.52 -43.55 -19.88
N ALA A 883 -30.37 -44.25 -19.76
CA ALA A 883 -29.97 -45.29 -20.69
C ALA A 883 -30.99 -46.45 -20.73
N PRO A 884 -31.38 -46.94 -21.92
CA PRO A 884 -32.35 -48.03 -22.06
C PRO A 884 -31.78 -49.40 -21.65
N GLU A 885 -30.46 -49.54 -21.62
CA GLU A 885 -29.76 -50.74 -21.16
C GLU A 885 -29.69 -50.75 -19.62
N ALA A 886 -29.76 -51.94 -19.02
CA ALA A 886 -29.65 -52.06 -17.57
C ALA A 886 -28.16 -51.99 -17.17
N ILE A 887 -27.77 -50.95 -16.44
CA ILE A 887 -26.36 -50.69 -16.07
C ILE A 887 -26.20 -50.83 -14.56
N ILE A 888 -25.16 -51.56 -14.14
CA ILE A 888 -24.74 -51.73 -12.75
C ILE A 888 -23.24 -51.48 -12.63
N CYS A 889 -22.80 -50.69 -11.66
CA CYS A 889 -21.38 -50.53 -11.34
C CYS A 889 -21.11 -51.04 -9.92
N ILE A 890 -20.08 -51.87 -9.78
CA ILE A 890 -19.65 -52.47 -8.53
C ILE A 890 -18.32 -51.90 -8.07
N ARG A 891 -18.07 -51.95 -6.76
CA ARG A 891 -16.78 -51.65 -6.15
C ARG A 891 -15.92 -52.91 -5.99
N ASP A 892 -14.69 -52.70 -5.58
CA ASP A 892 -13.69 -53.72 -5.23
C ASP A 892 -14.18 -54.70 -4.14
N ASP A 893 -15.05 -54.25 -3.24
CA ASP A 893 -15.72 -55.08 -2.22
C ASP A 893 -16.97 -55.82 -2.73
N GLN A 894 -17.22 -55.81 -4.05
CA GLN A 894 -18.40 -56.38 -4.72
C GLN A 894 -19.74 -55.74 -4.32
N ARG A 895 -19.74 -54.56 -3.68
CA ARG A 895 -20.98 -53.80 -3.47
C ARG A 895 -21.37 -53.01 -4.70
N ILE A 896 -22.66 -52.99 -4.99
CA ILE A 896 -23.22 -52.20 -6.08
C ILE A 896 -23.28 -50.73 -5.64
N ARG A 897 -22.58 -49.85 -6.34
CA ARG A 897 -22.56 -48.40 -6.03
C ARG A 897 -23.50 -47.61 -6.94
N PHE A 898 -23.73 -48.09 -8.16
CA PHE A 898 -24.62 -47.46 -9.13
C PHE A 898 -25.50 -48.50 -9.82
N ALA A 899 -26.78 -48.16 -10.01
CA ALA A 899 -27.73 -48.94 -10.78
C ALA A 899 -28.77 -47.97 -11.37
N ASN A 900 -28.99 -48.02 -12.69
CA ASN A 900 -29.95 -47.15 -13.36
C ASN A 900 -31.40 -47.71 -13.30
N GLU A 901 -32.38 -46.95 -13.80
CA GLU A 901 -33.79 -47.36 -13.74
C GLU A 901 -34.08 -48.63 -14.54
N ALA A 902 -33.38 -48.84 -15.66
CA ALA A 902 -33.47 -50.06 -16.45
C ALA A 902 -32.99 -51.29 -15.66
N ALA A 903 -31.91 -51.17 -14.87
CA ALA A 903 -31.46 -52.25 -13.99
C ALA A 903 -32.48 -52.55 -12.87
N ALA A 904 -33.07 -51.52 -12.27
CA ALA A 904 -34.13 -51.71 -11.28
C ALA A 904 -35.34 -52.47 -11.84
N LYS A 905 -35.71 -52.19 -13.10
CA LYS A 905 -36.76 -52.92 -13.83
C LYS A 905 -36.36 -54.36 -14.14
N LEU A 906 -35.13 -54.59 -14.61
CA LEU A 906 -34.62 -55.93 -14.96
C LEU A 906 -34.59 -56.86 -13.74
N PHE A 907 -34.00 -56.40 -12.64
CA PHE A 907 -33.86 -57.20 -11.42
C PHE A 907 -35.09 -57.14 -10.50
N ARG A 908 -36.13 -56.39 -10.88
CA ARG A 908 -37.37 -56.18 -10.11
C ARG A 908 -37.14 -55.71 -8.67
N ARG A 909 -36.03 -55.00 -8.45
CA ARG A 909 -35.60 -54.42 -7.17
C ARG A 909 -35.49 -52.92 -7.33
N GLY A 910 -35.85 -52.14 -6.31
CA GLY A 910 -35.62 -50.70 -6.35
C GLY A 910 -34.12 -50.38 -6.48
N GLN A 911 -33.74 -49.26 -7.11
CA GLN A 911 -32.32 -48.88 -7.25
C GLN A 911 -31.59 -48.86 -5.89
N GLU A 912 -32.23 -48.37 -4.84
CA GLU A 912 -31.69 -48.35 -3.48
C GLU A 912 -31.61 -49.74 -2.83
N GLN A 913 -32.44 -50.70 -3.27
CA GLN A 913 -32.29 -52.09 -2.85
C GLN A 913 -31.12 -52.74 -3.58
N LEU A 914 -30.95 -52.47 -4.89
CA LEU A 914 -29.80 -52.94 -5.66
C LEU A 914 -28.49 -52.40 -5.09
N LYS A 915 -28.39 -51.10 -4.77
CA LYS A 915 -27.19 -50.50 -4.15
C LYS A 915 -26.84 -51.07 -2.75
N ARG A 916 -27.79 -51.74 -2.09
CA ARG A 916 -27.60 -52.38 -0.78
C ARG A 916 -27.30 -53.87 -0.88
N SER A 917 -27.54 -54.47 -2.05
CA SER A 917 -27.20 -55.85 -2.36
C SER A 917 -25.74 -55.99 -2.73
N MET A 918 -25.18 -57.17 -2.44
CA MET A 918 -23.89 -57.58 -2.96
C MET A 918 -24.05 -58.09 -4.41
N ALA A 919 -23.03 -57.92 -5.24
CA ALA A 919 -23.08 -58.29 -6.65
C ALA A 919 -23.24 -59.82 -6.87
N ASP A 920 -22.79 -60.63 -5.91
CA ASP A 920 -22.95 -62.10 -5.91
C ASP A 920 -24.38 -62.59 -5.66
N GLU A 921 -25.25 -61.74 -5.13
CA GLU A 921 -26.69 -62.03 -4.99
C GLU A 921 -27.43 -61.99 -6.33
N ILE A 922 -26.89 -61.27 -7.33
CA ILE A 922 -27.57 -60.99 -8.59
C ILE A 922 -26.80 -61.46 -9.83
N ILE A 923 -25.47 -61.61 -9.75
CA ILE A 923 -24.61 -62.07 -10.83
C ILE A 923 -23.92 -63.37 -10.39
N ALA A 924 -23.89 -64.38 -11.26
CA ALA A 924 -23.27 -65.64 -10.90
C ALA A 924 -21.75 -65.47 -10.59
N PRO A 925 -21.22 -66.12 -9.53
CA PRO A 925 -19.87 -65.86 -9.03
C PRO A 925 -18.73 -65.98 -10.05
N LYS A 926 -18.91 -66.81 -11.09
CA LYS A 926 -17.92 -66.97 -12.18
C LYS A 926 -17.74 -65.72 -13.06
N TYR A 927 -18.66 -64.76 -13.00
CA TYR A 927 -18.62 -63.50 -13.77
C TYR A 927 -18.28 -62.27 -12.91
N LEU A 928 -18.01 -62.46 -11.62
CA LEU A 928 -17.54 -61.40 -10.71
C LEU A 928 -16.01 -61.22 -10.74
N LYS A 929 -15.30 -62.17 -11.32
CA LYS A 929 -13.83 -62.12 -11.50
C LYS A 929 -13.51 -62.25 -12.97
N VAL A 930 -13.36 -61.10 -13.63
CA VAL A 930 -13.00 -61.02 -15.05
C VAL A 930 -11.59 -60.41 -15.14
N GLU A 931 -10.65 -61.18 -15.71
CA GLU A 931 -9.26 -60.73 -15.88
C GLU A 931 -9.06 -59.86 -17.13
N GLN A 932 -10.00 -59.90 -18.08
CA GLN A 932 -9.97 -59.13 -19.31
C GLN A 932 -10.59 -57.74 -19.10
N ALA A 933 -10.03 -56.71 -19.74
CA ALA A 933 -10.51 -55.32 -19.62
C ALA A 933 -11.95 -55.13 -20.12
N HIS A 934 -12.37 -55.93 -21.09
CA HIS A 934 -13.72 -55.96 -21.64
C HIS A 934 -14.11 -57.41 -21.97
N TYR A 935 -15.25 -57.86 -21.48
CA TYR A 935 -15.86 -59.16 -21.81
C TYR A 935 -17.27 -58.95 -22.39
N CYS A 936 -17.53 -59.49 -23.57
CA CYS A 936 -18.84 -59.47 -24.23
C CYS A 936 -19.37 -60.90 -24.35
N GLY A 937 -20.56 -61.18 -23.82
CA GLY A 937 -21.18 -62.50 -23.93
C GLY A 937 -22.40 -62.72 -23.03
N ASP A 938 -22.94 -63.93 -23.05
CA ASP A 938 -24.10 -64.27 -22.21
C ASP A 938 -23.69 -64.54 -20.76
N ILE A 939 -24.16 -63.70 -19.84
CA ILE A 939 -23.95 -63.81 -18.39
C ILE A 939 -25.16 -64.47 -17.74
N ASP A 940 -24.90 -65.30 -16.73
CA ASP A 940 -25.93 -65.86 -15.87
C ASP A 940 -26.19 -64.92 -14.69
N ILE A 941 -27.43 -64.45 -14.56
CA ILE A 941 -27.91 -63.60 -13.47
C ILE A 941 -29.05 -64.27 -12.69
N TYR A 942 -29.30 -63.81 -11.47
CA TYR A 942 -30.37 -64.28 -10.61
C TYR A 942 -31.46 -63.20 -10.46
N ILE A 943 -32.69 -63.54 -10.87
CA ILE A 943 -33.89 -62.70 -10.67
C ILE A 943 -34.90 -63.54 -9.91
N ASP A 944 -35.31 -63.10 -8.72
CA ASP A 944 -36.26 -63.80 -7.83
C ASP A 944 -35.94 -65.32 -7.68
N ASP A 945 -34.66 -65.66 -7.41
CA ASP A 945 -34.13 -67.02 -7.28
C ASP A 945 -34.19 -67.90 -8.55
N THR A 946 -34.53 -67.31 -9.70
CA THR A 946 -34.46 -67.97 -11.01
C THR A 946 -33.21 -67.54 -11.77
N ARG A 947 -32.42 -68.50 -12.26
CA ARG A 947 -31.24 -68.23 -13.09
C ARG A 947 -31.68 -67.91 -14.51
N GLN A 948 -31.32 -66.72 -15.00
CA GLN A 948 -31.57 -66.27 -16.36
C GLN A 948 -30.24 -65.97 -17.06
N ARG A 949 -30.20 -66.21 -18.37
CA ARG A 949 -29.02 -65.99 -19.20
C ARG A 949 -29.26 -64.80 -20.12
N ILE A 950 -28.48 -63.73 -19.95
CA ILE A 950 -28.69 -62.45 -20.63
C ILE A 950 -27.41 -61.99 -21.33
N PRO A 951 -27.48 -61.56 -22.60
CA PRO A 951 -26.35 -60.97 -23.30
C PRO A 951 -25.92 -59.69 -22.60
N SER A 952 -24.66 -59.61 -22.23
CA SER A 952 -24.14 -58.55 -21.38
C SER A 952 -22.69 -58.23 -21.69
N ASP A 953 -22.33 -56.98 -21.45
CA ASP A 953 -20.96 -56.47 -21.56
C ASP A 953 -20.44 -56.16 -20.16
N ILE A 954 -19.22 -56.61 -19.85
CA ILE A 954 -18.51 -56.36 -18.60
C ILE A 954 -17.29 -55.53 -18.93
N LEU A 955 -17.18 -54.37 -18.28
CA LEU A 955 -16.10 -53.42 -18.46
C LEU A 955 -15.38 -53.24 -17.14
N LYS A 956 -14.06 -53.48 -17.13
CA LYS A 956 -13.24 -53.22 -15.95
C LYS A 956 -12.88 -51.74 -15.90
N LEU A 957 -13.18 -51.10 -14.77
CA LEU A 957 -12.94 -49.67 -14.59
C LEU A 957 -11.55 -49.44 -13.97
N PRO A 958 -10.90 -48.30 -14.26
CA PRO A 958 -9.57 -48.03 -13.70
C PRO A 958 -9.61 -47.90 -12.18
N GLU A 959 -8.56 -48.38 -11.50
CA GLU A 959 -8.48 -48.51 -10.03
C GLU A 959 -8.73 -47.17 -9.29
N GLY A 960 -8.48 -46.04 -9.94
CA GLY A 960 -8.71 -44.71 -9.39
C GLY A 960 -10.18 -44.25 -9.34
N SER A 961 -11.09 -44.88 -10.09
CA SER A 961 -12.49 -44.44 -10.19
C SER A 961 -13.35 -44.72 -8.94
N GLY A 962 -12.81 -45.48 -7.98
CA GLY A 962 -13.54 -45.97 -6.81
C GLY A 962 -14.60 -47.02 -7.12
N LEU A 963 -14.67 -47.45 -8.39
CA LEU A 963 -15.48 -48.53 -8.93
C LEU A 963 -14.54 -49.56 -9.57
N ASP A 964 -14.86 -50.84 -9.46
CA ASP A 964 -14.03 -51.92 -9.99
C ASP A 964 -14.54 -52.39 -11.36
N THR A 965 -15.83 -52.67 -11.49
CA THR A 965 -16.39 -53.25 -12.71
C THR A 965 -17.77 -52.67 -13.04
N MET A 966 -18.05 -52.41 -14.31
CA MET A 966 -19.34 -52.00 -14.86
C MET A 966 -19.95 -53.15 -15.67
N TYR A 967 -21.22 -53.46 -15.40
CA TYR A 967 -22.02 -54.47 -16.10
C TYR A 967 -23.14 -53.79 -16.86
N ILE A 968 -23.26 -54.09 -18.15
CA ILE A 968 -24.29 -53.58 -19.04
C ILE A 968 -25.09 -54.78 -19.57
N PHE A 969 -26.36 -54.88 -19.18
CA PHE A 969 -27.25 -55.96 -19.58
C PHE A 969 -28.13 -55.51 -20.75
N ASN A 970 -28.01 -56.20 -21.89
CA ASN A 970 -28.72 -55.86 -23.12
C ASN A 970 -30.14 -56.46 -23.11
N VAL A 971 -31.12 -55.67 -22.67
CA VAL A 971 -32.53 -56.08 -22.58
C VAL A 971 -33.29 -55.72 -23.86
N GLY A 972 -32.95 -56.36 -24.98
CA GLY A 972 -33.82 -56.42 -26.17
C GLY A 972 -33.97 -55.15 -27.04
N GLY A 973 -32.89 -54.41 -27.29
CA GLY A 973 -32.80 -53.38 -28.35
C GLY A 973 -31.62 -53.68 -29.26
N GLY A 974 -31.76 -53.46 -30.58
CA GLY A 974 -30.72 -53.81 -31.56
C GLY A 974 -29.33 -53.31 -31.19
N VAL A 975 -28.35 -54.22 -31.21
CA VAL A 975 -26.94 -53.94 -30.87
C VAL A 975 -26.39 -52.89 -31.82
N ASN A 976 -26.10 -51.70 -31.29
CA ASN A 976 -25.38 -50.67 -32.01
C ASN A 976 -23.99 -50.57 -31.39
N SER A 977 -23.06 -51.41 -31.84
CA SER A 977 -21.68 -51.54 -31.32
C SER A 977 -20.93 -50.21 -31.25
N ASN A 978 -21.28 -49.23 -32.09
CA ASN A 978 -20.74 -47.87 -32.03
C ASN A 978 -21.14 -47.11 -30.75
N ARG A 979 -22.27 -47.43 -30.13
CA ARG A 979 -22.81 -46.72 -28.96
C ARG A 979 -22.13 -47.15 -27.65
N VAL A 980 -21.75 -48.43 -27.57
CA VAL A 980 -20.98 -48.98 -26.44
C VAL A 980 -19.54 -48.47 -26.46
N ASN A 981 -18.90 -48.45 -27.64
CA ASN A 981 -17.56 -47.88 -27.82
C ASN A 981 -17.49 -46.37 -27.43
N ASN A 982 -18.59 -45.66 -27.65
CA ASN A 982 -18.73 -44.25 -27.29
C ASN A 982 -18.86 -44.02 -25.76
N LEU A 983 -19.57 -44.92 -25.06
CA LEU A 983 -19.65 -44.93 -23.60
C LEU A 983 -18.31 -45.35 -22.99
N GLU A 984 -17.62 -46.32 -23.59
CA GLU A 984 -16.28 -46.78 -23.20
C GLU A 984 -15.25 -45.64 -23.30
N THR A 985 -15.20 -44.96 -24.44
CA THR A 985 -14.30 -43.80 -24.66
C THR A 985 -14.60 -42.64 -23.71
N ALA A 986 -15.88 -42.37 -23.41
CA ALA A 986 -16.28 -41.31 -22.49
C ALA A 986 -15.87 -41.63 -21.03
N VAL A 987 -16.02 -42.87 -20.60
CA VAL A 987 -15.66 -43.33 -19.25
C VAL A 987 -14.14 -43.40 -19.06
N GLU A 988 -13.38 -43.84 -20.07
CA GLU A 988 -11.91 -43.85 -20.06
C GLU A 988 -11.32 -42.44 -19.97
N ALA A 989 -11.87 -41.48 -20.73
CA ALA A 989 -11.39 -40.11 -20.77
C ALA A 989 -11.62 -39.37 -19.43
N LEU A 990 -12.74 -39.64 -18.76
CA LEU A 990 -13.04 -39.10 -17.42
C LEU A 990 -12.15 -39.71 -16.34
N SER A 991 -11.86 -41.01 -16.44
CA SER A 991 -11.03 -41.70 -15.46
C SER A 991 -9.54 -41.32 -15.56
N SER A 992 -9.03 -41.05 -16.76
CA SER A 992 -7.64 -40.58 -16.96
C SER A 992 -7.43 -39.15 -16.44
N TYR A 993 -8.46 -38.30 -16.52
CA TYR A 993 -8.39 -36.90 -16.05
C TYR A 993 -8.42 -36.77 -14.52
N ALA A 994 -9.15 -37.64 -13.82
CA ALA A 994 -9.26 -37.61 -12.36
C ALA A 994 -7.91 -37.83 -11.62
N PHE A 995 -6.86 -38.30 -12.32
CA PHE A 995 -5.60 -38.69 -11.70
C PHE A 995 -4.35 -37.95 -12.20
N GLU A 996 -4.29 -37.49 -13.46
CA GLU A 996 -3.03 -36.96 -14.01
C GLU A 996 -3.05 -35.46 -14.35
N GLY A 997 -4.20 -34.79 -14.33
CA GLY A 997 -4.28 -33.35 -14.55
C GLY A 997 -3.76 -32.89 -15.93
N ASP A 998 -3.71 -33.80 -16.91
CA ASP A 998 -3.10 -33.56 -18.21
C ASP A 998 -4.05 -32.79 -19.15
N LYS A 999 -3.59 -31.64 -19.64
CA LYS A 999 -4.38 -30.61 -20.34
C LYS A 999 -4.73 -30.98 -21.77
N ASP A 1000 -3.93 -31.82 -22.42
CA ASP A 1000 -4.06 -32.07 -23.87
C ASP A 1000 -5.19 -33.06 -24.22
N LYS A 1001 -5.58 -33.96 -23.30
CA LYS A 1001 -6.70 -34.91 -23.54
C LYS A 1001 -8.08 -34.27 -23.42
N LEU A 1002 -8.21 -33.16 -22.69
CA LEU A 1002 -9.46 -32.41 -22.56
C LEU A 1002 -9.82 -31.67 -23.86
N GLN A 1003 -8.79 -31.25 -24.61
CA GLN A 1003 -8.93 -30.69 -25.96
C GLN A 1003 -9.48 -31.74 -26.95
N GLN A 1004 -9.00 -32.99 -26.88
CA GLN A 1004 -9.51 -34.11 -27.69
C GLN A 1004 -10.97 -34.48 -27.35
N LEU A 1005 -11.37 -34.37 -26.08
CA LEU A 1005 -12.76 -34.56 -25.64
C LEU A 1005 -13.70 -33.47 -26.18
N LYS A 1006 -13.20 -32.23 -26.33
CA LYS A 1006 -13.90 -31.10 -26.94
C LYS A 1006 -14.10 -31.31 -28.45
N GLU A 1007 -13.13 -31.93 -29.12
CA GLU A 1007 -13.25 -32.33 -30.54
C GLU A 1007 -14.24 -33.49 -30.74
N LEU A 1008 -14.22 -34.51 -29.89
CA LEU A 1008 -15.16 -35.64 -29.92
C LEU A 1008 -16.59 -35.23 -29.56
N GLY A 1009 -16.79 -34.37 -28.56
CA GLY A 1009 -18.11 -33.81 -28.21
C GLY A 1009 -18.76 -33.05 -29.37
N GLY A 1010 -17.96 -32.40 -30.22
CA GLY A 1010 -18.41 -31.78 -31.47
C GLY A 1010 -18.95 -32.77 -32.50
N GLU A 1011 -18.42 -34.00 -32.55
CA GLU A 1011 -18.91 -35.07 -33.44
C GLU A 1011 -20.16 -35.77 -32.88
N PHE A 1012 -20.26 -35.95 -31.56
CA PHE A 1012 -21.46 -36.48 -30.88
C PHE A 1012 -22.69 -35.59 -31.09
N THR A 1013 -22.50 -34.27 -30.99
CA THR A 1013 -23.58 -33.29 -31.20
C THR A 1013 -24.07 -33.34 -32.65
N ARG A 1014 -23.16 -33.50 -33.62
CA ARG A 1014 -23.50 -33.60 -35.06
C ARG A 1014 -24.19 -34.92 -35.45
N LEU A 1015 -23.95 -36.02 -34.73
CA LEU A 1015 -24.60 -37.31 -34.96
C LEU A 1015 -25.98 -37.38 -34.26
N ALA A 1016 -26.12 -36.79 -33.08
CA ALA A 1016 -27.40 -36.66 -32.39
C ALA A 1016 -28.38 -35.74 -33.14
N ASP A 1017 -27.89 -34.62 -33.68
CA ASP A 1017 -28.67 -33.71 -34.53
C ASP A 1017 -29.05 -34.33 -35.89
N LYS A 1018 -28.29 -35.33 -36.39
CA LYS A 1018 -28.62 -36.06 -37.62
C LYS A 1018 -29.66 -37.16 -37.42
N ALA A 1019 -29.79 -37.69 -36.19
CA ALA A 1019 -30.76 -38.73 -35.85
C ALA A 1019 -32.12 -38.14 -35.41
N THR A 1020 -32.17 -36.86 -35.05
CA THR A 1020 -33.37 -36.13 -34.62
C THR A 1020 -33.66 -34.98 -35.59
N GLY A 1021 -33.84 -35.32 -36.87
CA GLY A 1021 -34.34 -34.37 -37.85
C GLY A 1021 -35.79 -34.02 -37.54
N GLU A 1022 -36.03 -32.84 -36.94
CA GLU A 1022 -37.14 -31.91 -37.23
C GLU A 1022 -37.08 -30.69 -36.28
N GLY A 1023 -36.84 -29.49 -36.83
CA GLY A 1023 -37.37 -28.27 -36.20
C GLY A 1023 -36.48 -27.04 -36.00
N LYS A 1024 -35.20 -26.99 -36.37
CA LYS A 1024 -34.46 -25.70 -36.35
C LYS A 1024 -34.56 -24.99 -37.71
N ASN A 1025 -35.15 -23.80 -37.68
CA ASN A 1025 -35.36 -22.95 -38.85
C ASN A 1025 -34.00 -22.55 -39.45
N LYS A 1026 -33.77 -22.81 -40.76
CA LYS A 1026 -32.51 -22.52 -41.47
C LYS A 1026 -32.01 -21.08 -41.26
N GLN A 1027 -32.92 -20.14 -41.01
CA GLN A 1027 -32.61 -18.74 -40.69
C GLN A 1027 -31.96 -18.54 -39.32
N GLU A 1028 -32.34 -19.33 -38.32
CA GLU A 1028 -31.85 -19.21 -36.94
C GLU A 1028 -30.42 -19.74 -36.84
N LEU A 1029 -30.17 -20.91 -37.47
CA LEU A 1029 -28.83 -21.48 -37.63
C LEU A 1029 -27.88 -20.52 -38.37
N MET A 1030 -28.36 -19.83 -39.40
CA MET A 1030 -27.57 -18.86 -40.15
C MET A 1030 -27.22 -17.60 -39.32
N ARG A 1031 -28.12 -17.16 -38.43
CA ARG A 1031 -27.90 -16.01 -37.55
C ARG A 1031 -26.86 -16.32 -36.48
N GLU A 1032 -26.91 -17.51 -35.89
CA GLU A 1032 -25.91 -17.97 -34.91
C GLU A 1032 -24.52 -18.05 -35.55
N VAL A 1033 -24.42 -18.69 -36.74
CA VAL A 1033 -23.14 -18.82 -37.45
C VAL A 1033 -22.56 -17.46 -37.83
N LEU A 1034 -23.36 -16.48 -38.26
CA LEU A 1034 -22.86 -15.15 -38.61
C LEU A 1034 -22.22 -14.40 -37.43
N VAL A 1035 -22.79 -14.55 -36.23
CA VAL A 1035 -22.27 -13.91 -35.01
C VAL A 1035 -21.02 -14.62 -34.51
N ASP A 1036 -21.04 -15.95 -34.52
CA ASP A 1036 -19.91 -16.77 -34.10
C ASP A 1036 -18.69 -16.50 -34.97
N VAL A 1037 -18.88 -16.43 -36.29
CA VAL A 1037 -17.83 -16.10 -37.27
C VAL A 1037 -17.24 -14.70 -37.02
N MET A 1038 -18.07 -13.66 -36.85
CA MET A 1038 -17.57 -12.30 -36.65
C MET A 1038 -16.86 -12.13 -35.30
N THR A 1039 -17.36 -12.78 -34.25
CA THR A 1039 -16.78 -12.66 -32.91
C THR A 1039 -15.39 -13.29 -32.87
N ASN A 1040 -15.23 -14.51 -33.40
CA ASN A 1040 -13.94 -15.17 -33.46
C ASN A 1040 -12.96 -14.43 -34.39
N ALA A 1041 -13.42 -13.85 -35.49
CA ALA A 1041 -12.57 -13.08 -36.39
C ALA A 1041 -12.00 -11.81 -35.72
N ILE A 1042 -12.82 -11.06 -34.96
CA ILE A 1042 -12.34 -9.86 -34.24
C ILE A 1042 -11.39 -10.22 -33.11
N ILE A 1043 -11.67 -11.29 -32.35
CA ILE A 1043 -10.78 -11.77 -31.29
C ILE A 1043 -9.40 -12.12 -31.86
N TYR A 1044 -9.38 -12.83 -32.99
CA TYR A 1044 -8.13 -13.19 -33.67
C TYR A 1044 -7.37 -11.96 -34.21
N TRP A 1045 -8.08 -10.98 -34.75
CA TRP A 1045 -7.48 -9.71 -35.16
C TRP A 1045 -6.80 -9.00 -33.98
N GLU A 1046 -7.52 -8.85 -32.86
CA GLU A 1046 -7.01 -8.18 -31.66
C GLU A 1046 -5.83 -8.95 -31.04
N SER A 1047 -5.86 -10.29 -31.07
CA SER A 1047 -4.79 -11.12 -30.51
C SER A 1047 -3.51 -11.09 -31.34
N VAL A 1048 -3.61 -11.07 -32.68
CA VAL A 1048 -2.43 -11.13 -33.56
C VAL A 1048 -1.84 -9.75 -33.83
N THR A 1049 -2.69 -8.74 -34.04
CA THR A 1049 -2.20 -7.40 -34.40
C THR A 1049 -1.97 -6.51 -33.18
N GLY A 1050 -2.55 -6.84 -32.03
CA GLY A 1050 -2.62 -5.95 -30.86
C GLY A 1050 -3.51 -4.72 -31.08
N GLU A 1051 -4.16 -4.60 -32.24
CA GLU A 1051 -5.00 -3.46 -32.60
C GLU A 1051 -6.46 -3.72 -32.28
N THR A 1052 -7.12 -2.75 -31.65
CA THR A 1052 -8.53 -2.87 -31.26
C THR A 1052 -9.48 -3.03 -32.45
N LYS A 1053 -10.69 -3.54 -32.20
CA LYS A 1053 -11.78 -3.58 -33.19
C LYS A 1053 -12.10 -2.24 -33.87
N PHE A 1054 -11.76 -1.11 -33.23
CA PHE A 1054 -11.94 0.22 -33.83
C PHE A 1054 -10.93 0.46 -34.95
N ALA A 1055 -9.68 0.08 -34.74
CA ALA A 1055 -8.63 0.10 -35.76
C ALA A 1055 -8.96 -0.87 -36.90
N PHE A 1056 -9.49 -2.06 -36.61
CA PHE A 1056 -10.01 -2.96 -37.65
C PHE A 1056 -11.12 -2.30 -38.49
N ALA A 1057 -12.12 -1.69 -37.84
CA ALA A 1057 -13.24 -1.05 -38.53
C ALA A 1057 -12.76 0.09 -39.44
N GLU A 1058 -11.80 0.90 -38.97
CA GLU A 1058 -11.20 2.00 -39.73
C GLU A 1058 -10.35 1.49 -40.90
N LYS A 1059 -9.46 0.52 -40.66
CA LYS A 1059 -8.54 -0.03 -41.68
C LYS A 1059 -9.24 -0.86 -42.75
N SER A 1060 -10.26 -1.64 -42.37
CA SER A 1060 -11.02 -2.45 -43.32
C SER A 1060 -11.96 -1.59 -44.18
N GLY A 1061 -12.39 -0.41 -43.70
CA GLY A 1061 -13.39 0.42 -44.36
C GLY A 1061 -14.79 -0.23 -44.47
N LEU A 1062 -14.97 -1.43 -43.91
CA LEU A 1062 -16.21 -2.20 -43.98
C LEU A 1062 -17.23 -1.75 -42.93
N TRP A 1063 -16.75 -1.13 -41.84
CA TRP A 1063 -17.54 -0.73 -40.68
C TRP A 1063 -17.22 0.72 -40.31
N ARG A 1064 -18.25 1.53 -40.00
CA ARG A 1064 -18.05 2.95 -39.67
C ARG A 1064 -17.73 3.14 -38.19
N VAL A 1065 -16.69 3.93 -37.91
CA VAL A 1065 -16.33 4.40 -36.58
C VAL A 1065 -16.87 5.82 -36.39
N TYR A 1066 -17.47 6.09 -35.23
CA TYR A 1066 -17.98 7.42 -34.85
C TYR A 1066 -17.32 7.86 -33.53
N LEU A 1067 -17.13 9.17 -33.37
CA LEU A 1067 -16.70 9.76 -32.11
C LEU A 1067 -17.92 10.34 -31.38
N ASP A 1068 -18.29 9.76 -30.24
CA ASP A 1068 -19.38 10.27 -29.38
C ASP A 1068 -18.81 10.65 -28.01
N ARG A 1069 -18.99 11.91 -27.62
CA ARG A 1069 -18.52 12.48 -26.35
C ARG A 1069 -17.13 11.96 -25.94
N SER A 1070 -16.14 12.13 -26.82
CA SER A 1070 -14.72 11.74 -26.62
C SER A 1070 -14.41 10.23 -26.61
N THR A 1071 -15.33 9.35 -27.00
CA THR A 1071 -15.10 7.90 -27.11
C THR A 1071 -15.42 7.36 -28.51
N LEU A 1072 -14.57 6.47 -29.05
CA LEU A 1072 -14.79 5.82 -30.35
C LEU A 1072 -15.85 4.72 -30.23
N GLN A 1073 -16.77 4.65 -31.19
CA GLN A 1073 -17.84 3.66 -31.24
C GLN A 1073 -18.01 3.05 -32.65
N THR A 1074 -18.33 1.75 -32.71
CA THR A 1074 -18.60 1.00 -33.95
C THR A 1074 -20.01 0.40 -33.95
N ARG A 1075 -21.02 1.27 -33.83
CA ARG A 1075 -22.45 0.92 -33.65
C ARG A 1075 -23.01 -0.10 -34.64
N THR A 1076 -22.44 -0.23 -35.85
CA THR A 1076 -22.85 -1.22 -36.84
C THR A 1076 -22.14 -2.57 -36.72
N LEU A 1077 -20.87 -2.58 -36.32
CA LEU A 1077 -20.08 -3.81 -36.10
C LEU A 1077 -20.51 -4.49 -34.79
N ASP A 1078 -20.73 -3.71 -33.73
CA ASP A 1078 -21.13 -4.22 -32.41
C ASP A 1078 -22.42 -5.05 -32.47
N LYS A 1079 -23.32 -4.72 -33.40
CA LYS A 1079 -24.56 -5.48 -33.63
C LYS A 1079 -24.33 -6.90 -34.14
N TYR A 1080 -23.19 -7.18 -34.76
CA TYR A 1080 -22.84 -8.50 -35.31
C TYR A 1080 -22.04 -9.35 -34.33
N LEU A 1081 -21.79 -8.87 -33.11
CA LEU A 1081 -21.07 -9.60 -32.06
C LEU A 1081 -22.02 -10.33 -31.08
N ARG A 1082 -23.35 -10.13 -31.21
CA ARG A 1082 -24.37 -10.82 -30.40
C ARG A 1082 -25.61 -11.14 -31.23
N VAL A 1083 -26.23 -12.30 -30.98
CA VAL A 1083 -27.39 -12.79 -31.75
C VAL A 1083 -28.63 -11.90 -31.56
N GLU A 1084 -28.81 -11.35 -30.35
CA GLU A 1084 -29.93 -10.49 -29.97
C GLU A 1084 -29.86 -9.13 -30.67
N THR A 1085 -28.65 -8.64 -30.98
CA THR A 1085 -28.43 -7.34 -31.62
C THR A 1085 -28.29 -7.42 -33.13
N LEU A 1086 -28.18 -8.63 -33.69
CA LEU A 1086 -27.99 -8.86 -35.12
C LEU A 1086 -29.20 -8.35 -35.92
N PRO A 1087 -29.01 -7.53 -36.97
CA PRO A 1087 -30.11 -7.02 -37.78
C PRO A 1087 -31.01 -8.13 -38.32
N LYS A 1088 -32.31 -7.86 -38.47
CA LYS A 1088 -33.27 -8.83 -39.04
C LYS A 1088 -32.83 -9.34 -40.42
N THR A 1089 -32.21 -8.49 -41.23
CA THR A 1089 -31.56 -8.82 -42.50
C THR A 1089 -30.05 -8.57 -42.40
N PRO A 1090 -29.24 -9.57 -42.00
CA PRO A 1090 -27.81 -9.38 -41.79
C PRO A 1090 -27.04 -9.25 -43.12
N ARG A 1091 -26.03 -8.38 -43.16
CA ARG A 1091 -25.13 -8.16 -44.30
C ARG A 1091 -24.02 -9.21 -44.33
N TRP A 1092 -24.38 -10.44 -44.65
CA TRP A 1092 -23.45 -11.58 -44.66
C TRP A 1092 -22.23 -11.38 -45.56
N ARG A 1093 -22.34 -10.62 -46.67
CA ARG A 1093 -21.19 -10.28 -47.53
C ARG A 1093 -20.15 -9.44 -46.80
N THR A 1094 -20.60 -8.48 -45.99
CA THR A 1094 -19.71 -7.64 -45.18
C THR A 1094 -18.99 -8.47 -44.11
N VAL A 1095 -19.68 -9.48 -43.55
CA VAL A 1095 -19.07 -10.46 -42.63
C VAL A 1095 -18.00 -11.29 -43.34
N LEU A 1096 -18.30 -11.83 -44.53
CA LEU A 1096 -17.32 -12.60 -45.31
C LEU A 1096 -16.08 -11.76 -45.67
N SER A 1097 -16.29 -10.54 -46.17
CA SER A 1097 -15.19 -9.62 -46.50
C SER A 1097 -14.39 -9.17 -45.27
N SER A 1098 -15.01 -9.14 -44.09
CA SER A 1098 -14.29 -8.86 -42.84
C SER A 1098 -13.29 -9.96 -42.51
N ILE A 1099 -13.69 -11.21 -42.71
CA ILE A 1099 -12.82 -12.37 -42.49
C ILE A 1099 -11.70 -12.41 -43.52
N GLU A 1100 -12.01 -12.18 -44.80
CA GLU A 1100 -11.01 -12.13 -45.87
C GLU A 1100 -9.97 -11.06 -45.60
N PHE A 1101 -10.40 -9.86 -45.19
CA PHE A 1101 -9.49 -8.78 -44.79
C PHE A 1101 -8.57 -9.20 -43.64
N ILE A 1102 -9.12 -9.82 -42.60
CA ILE A 1102 -8.35 -10.29 -41.42
C ILE A 1102 -7.35 -11.38 -41.83
N LEU A 1103 -7.77 -12.36 -42.64
CA LEU A 1103 -6.89 -13.45 -43.11
C LEU A 1103 -5.77 -12.97 -44.05
N GLU A 1104 -5.98 -11.88 -44.79
CA GLU A 1104 -4.99 -11.27 -45.67
C GLU A 1104 -3.94 -10.45 -44.89
N HIS A 1105 -4.37 -9.78 -43.81
CA HIS A 1105 -3.53 -8.87 -43.02
C HIS A 1105 -2.86 -9.55 -41.82
N CYS A 1106 -3.42 -10.64 -41.30
CA CYS A 1106 -2.81 -11.48 -40.26
C CYS A 1106 -2.18 -12.70 -40.93
N LYS A 1107 -0.86 -12.69 -41.15
CA LYS A 1107 -0.13 -13.76 -41.87
C LYS A 1107 0.37 -14.92 -41.00
N GLU A 1108 0.27 -14.80 -39.68
CA GLU A 1108 0.68 -15.85 -38.75
C GLU A 1108 -0.20 -17.09 -38.90
N GLN A 1109 0.41 -18.28 -38.82
CA GLN A 1109 -0.28 -19.57 -38.91
C GLN A 1109 -0.51 -20.10 -37.50
N THR A 1110 -1.67 -19.79 -36.94
CA THR A 1110 -2.10 -20.24 -35.62
C THR A 1110 -3.33 -21.17 -35.74
N PRO A 1111 -3.62 -22.03 -34.74
CA PRO A 1111 -4.81 -22.87 -34.75
C PRO A 1111 -6.13 -22.05 -34.85
N GLU A 1112 -6.14 -20.82 -34.34
CA GLU A 1112 -7.25 -19.88 -34.44
C GLU A 1112 -7.49 -19.44 -35.90
N ARG A 1113 -6.43 -19.27 -36.69
CA ARG A 1113 -6.55 -19.01 -38.14
C ARG A 1113 -7.23 -20.18 -38.85
N THR A 1114 -6.81 -21.40 -38.56
CA THR A 1114 -7.38 -22.61 -39.17
C THR A 1114 -8.87 -22.73 -38.82
N HIS A 1115 -9.24 -22.34 -37.59
CA HIS A 1115 -10.63 -22.27 -37.16
C HIS A 1115 -11.43 -21.20 -37.91
N ILE A 1116 -10.87 -20.02 -38.13
CA ILE A 1116 -11.51 -18.94 -38.91
C ILE A 1116 -11.67 -19.31 -40.38
N GLU A 1117 -10.69 -19.99 -40.98
CA GLU A 1117 -10.77 -20.51 -42.35
C GLU A 1117 -11.88 -21.56 -42.47
N MET A 1118 -12.00 -22.47 -41.49
CA MET A 1118 -13.10 -23.44 -41.42
C MET A 1118 -14.46 -22.76 -41.28
N LEU A 1119 -14.56 -21.72 -40.43
CA LEU A 1119 -15.78 -20.95 -40.22
C LEU A 1119 -16.19 -20.14 -41.47
N ARG A 1120 -15.22 -19.57 -42.19
CA ARG A 1120 -15.44 -18.92 -43.50
C ARG A 1120 -16.03 -19.92 -44.49
N ASP A 1121 -15.42 -21.10 -44.63
CA ASP A 1121 -15.87 -22.12 -45.59
C ASP A 1121 -17.26 -22.67 -45.22
N LYS A 1122 -17.54 -22.81 -43.92
CA LYS A 1122 -18.86 -23.19 -43.39
C LYS A 1122 -19.91 -22.14 -43.71
N LEU A 1123 -19.61 -20.85 -43.49
CA LEU A 1123 -20.49 -19.74 -43.83
C LEU A 1123 -20.76 -19.68 -45.34
N GLN A 1124 -19.73 -19.89 -46.17
CA GLN A 1124 -19.84 -19.89 -47.62
C GLN A 1124 -20.69 -21.07 -48.15
N LYS A 1125 -20.57 -22.27 -47.55
CA LYS A 1125 -21.43 -23.43 -47.84
C LYS A 1125 -22.88 -23.21 -47.43
N LEU A 1126 -23.14 -22.58 -46.29
CA LEU A 1126 -24.50 -22.26 -45.84
C LEU A 1126 -25.18 -21.18 -46.69
N LEU A 1127 -24.41 -20.34 -47.36
CA LEU A 1127 -24.90 -19.30 -48.27
C LEU A 1127 -25.10 -19.79 -49.72
N THR A 1128 -24.49 -20.92 -50.09
CA THR A 1128 -24.61 -21.55 -51.42
C THR A 1128 -25.57 -22.74 -51.46
N SER A 1129 -25.96 -23.28 -50.29
CA SER A 1129 -27.01 -24.30 -50.12
C SER A 1129 -28.34 -23.69 -49.71
#